data_AF-A0A6M8NMG7-F1
#
_entry.id   AF-A0A6M8NMG7-F1
#
_cell.length_a   1.000
_cell.length_b   1.000
_cell.length_c   1.000
_cell.angle_alpha   90.00
_cell.angle_beta   90.00
_cell.angle_gamma   90.00
#
_symmetry.space_group_name_H-M   'P 1'
#
loop_
_entity.id
_entity.type
_entity.pdbx_description
1 polymer ?
#
loop_
_entity_poly.entity_id
_entity_poly.type
_entity_poly.pdbx_seq_one_letter_code
_entity_poly.pdbx_strand_id
1 'polypeptide(L)'
;MKKFLVFVILLVCTTLFANNVVDSITLTKIKKLVQKEEEIAAAYKKYILEKGVNPTTLNDLKTANYLPKGFDIINPFGKQITIILDNNSTTTNKKDDIHKIRGFESTDPKLKSNLYDFYYSNKYRTHTKAPLSINNSNIEIILSSKERFMYENSSKITTTAPNNSTKTPKDSYYLDKNGVLHWYDSSGNYKYSFDKELVLDESVTLLNSDGSVNSNYKNLVKDIEFAGMTILYKKDAVAQEHVNIGSGSVVKVNQQTRDIGKTVIQFSRRAGGMIVNGDIYTWGNIANRIVGINQNKYTKDNGSLGSNYPVITGLVRARVKTYNSTIDNQNYFSSSLRPKFVDFFSTVFHSTCGISTKGELYCGGLASAYQKGFLYSNVDPSNPSVEMLYKSKDFDGTTDKKATKIFANDGFWLIFGNTDIDSNGNYKNGRIYRWGATSRGFGGNNSLNYSSTNISELNIEDNKIKVLFKDLTYLLTIGHRKIGALSNQGDIYIWGTDYTSSCSVKWENINYNLCIPIKITISNSTMNSLIKFESIQGGLDAFVAKSENGKYYKLSHPINKQIQVISVDEVIKTYSEYVAENDAEILSVDFSRKLTDTNKSNSSTGIVWVNSKNELKGDYFTTTNKDDKMFKDAIKQIKWKKIKVIQDDNGMCGIDVNNQMYCWGMMSYYGSDMRDTFMLPVFNTNLYDTNKDFLIVEGGNSNLTNMTSDEWSTTNSDGKTGAFFMKYPTYIGGFNYEFIFK
;
A
#
# COMPACT_ATOMS: atom_id res chain seq x y z
N MET A 1 8.65 -16.99 -74.50
CA MET A 1 7.79 -17.59 -73.46
C MET A 1 8.27 -17.35 -72.02
N LYS A 2 9.51 -17.67 -71.62
CA LYS A 2 9.98 -17.47 -70.22
C LYS A 2 9.89 -16.02 -69.69
N LYS A 3 10.20 -15.00 -70.52
CA LYS A 3 10.09 -13.58 -70.10
C LYS A 3 8.65 -13.07 -69.95
N PHE A 4 7.72 -13.63 -70.71
CA PHE A 4 6.28 -13.28 -70.63
C PHE A 4 5.64 -13.92 -69.40
N LEU A 5 6.03 -15.16 -69.06
CA LEU A 5 5.58 -15.84 -67.85
C LEU A 5 6.08 -15.12 -66.58
N VAL A 6 7.34 -14.64 -66.57
CA VAL A 6 7.88 -13.85 -65.46
C VAL A 6 7.18 -12.51 -65.33
N PHE A 7 6.81 -11.86 -66.44
CA PHE A 7 6.08 -10.58 -66.41
C PHE A 7 4.63 -10.74 -65.91
N VAL A 8 3.96 -11.82 -66.30
CA VAL A 8 2.61 -12.15 -65.81
C VAL A 8 2.64 -12.57 -64.33
N ILE A 9 3.65 -13.33 -63.90
CA ILE A 9 3.82 -13.68 -62.47
C ILE A 9 4.17 -12.43 -61.65
N LEU A 10 5.00 -11.51 -62.15
CA LEU A 10 5.27 -10.23 -61.47
C LEU A 10 4.02 -9.36 -61.35
N LEU A 11 3.20 -9.26 -62.41
CA LEU A 11 1.94 -8.51 -62.38
C LEU A 11 0.95 -9.12 -61.38
N VAL A 12 0.82 -10.44 -61.37
CA VAL A 12 -0.04 -11.17 -60.44
C VAL A 12 0.45 -11.04 -59.00
N CYS A 13 1.77 -11.05 -58.74
CA CYS A 13 2.33 -10.76 -57.43
C CYS A 13 2.08 -9.31 -57.00
N THR A 14 2.21 -8.31 -57.87
CA THR A 14 1.91 -6.91 -57.52
C THR A 14 0.42 -6.66 -57.22
N THR A 15 -0.49 -7.42 -57.84
CA THR A 15 -1.92 -7.36 -57.54
C THR A 15 -2.30 -8.14 -56.28
N LEU A 16 -1.54 -9.18 -55.90
CA LEU A 16 -1.78 -9.97 -54.70
C LEU A 16 -1.21 -9.33 -53.42
N PHE A 17 -0.22 -8.43 -53.53
CA PHE A 17 0.28 -7.61 -52.41
C PHE A 17 -0.42 -6.26 -52.26
N ALA A 18 -1.45 -5.97 -53.05
CA ALA A 18 -2.32 -4.80 -52.87
C ALA A 18 -3.45 -5.08 -51.84
N ASN A 19 -3.10 -5.61 -50.67
CA ASN A 19 -4.05 -5.73 -49.56
C ASN A 19 -3.70 -4.71 -48.46
N ASN A 20 -4.65 -3.80 -48.23
CA ASN A 20 -4.86 -2.99 -47.03
C ASN A 20 -3.74 -2.04 -46.57
N VAL A 21 -3.23 -1.19 -47.47
CA VAL A 21 -2.69 0.11 -47.01
C VAL A 21 -3.88 1.04 -46.78
N VAL A 22 -4.26 1.24 -45.51
CA VAL A 22 -5.18 2.31 -45.14
C VAL A 22 -4.50 3.62 -45.58
N ASP A 23 -5.04 4.29 -46.59
CA ASP A 23 -4.55 5.63 -46.95
C ASP A 23 -4.66 6.54 -45.73
N SER A 24 -3.54 7.20 -45.39
CA SER A 24 -3.35 8.09 -44.23
C SER A 24 -4.48 9.10 -44.05
N ILE A 25 -5.10 9.55 -45.16
CA ILE A 25 -6.23 10.48 -45.19
C ILE A 25 -7.49 9.83 -44.61
N THR A 26 -7.77 8.57 -44.96
CA THR A 26 -8.95 7.83 -44.47
C THR A 26 -8.84 7.56 -42.96
N LEU A 27 -7.66 7.15 -42.49
CA LEU A 27 -7.40 6.97 -41.05
C LEU A 27 -7.57 8.29 -40.28
N THR A 28 -7.08 9.40 -40.83
CA THR A 28 -7.22 10.74 -40.23
C THR A 28 -8.69 11.17 -40.14
N LYS A 29 -9.49 10.89 -41.18
CA LYS A 29 -10.95 11.14 -41.16
C LYS A 29 -11.67 10.29 -40.10
N ILE A 30 -11.28 9.02 -39.92
CA ILE A 30 -11.85 8.15 -38.87
C ILE A 30 -11.49 8.67 -37.48
N LYS A 31 -10.22 9.01 -37.22
CA LYS A 31 -9.80 9.58 -35.93
C LYS A 31 -10.57 10.85 -35.60
N LYS A 32 -10.76 11.74 -36.59
CA LYS A 32 -11.51 12.98 -36.43
C LYS A 32 -13.01 12.75 -36.23
N LEU A 33 -13.58 11.70 -36.81
CA LEU A 33 -14.95 11.27 -36.54
C LEU A 33 -15.10 10.81 -35.07
N VAL A 34 -14.23 9.92 -34.59
CA VAL A 34 -14.25 9.45 -33.20
C VAL A 34 -14.04 10.62 -32.22
N GLN A 35 -13.11 11.53 -32.52
CA GLN A 35 -12.90 12.74 -31.72
C GLN A 35 -14.18 13.58 -31.60
N LYS A 36 -14.92 13.79 -32.70
CA LYS A 36 -16.20 14.53 -32.66
C LYS A 36 -17.25 13.82 -31.81
N GLU A 37 -17.29 12.49 -31.85
CA GLU A 37 -18.20 11.68 -31.01
C GLU A 37 -17.86 11.81 -29.52
N GLU A 38 -16.57 11.83 -29.18
CA GLU A 38 -16.08 12.04 -27.82
C GLU A 38 -16.37 13.46 -27.31
N GLU A 39 -16.22 14.48 -28.17
CA GLU A 39 -16.58 15.88 -27.86
C GLU A 39 -18.09 16.02 -27.60
N ILE A 40 -18.92 15.34 -28.40
CA ILE A 40 -20.38 15.27 -28.18
C ILE A 40 -20.70 14.57 -26.86
N ALA A 41 -20.06 13.44 -26.58
CA ALA A 41 -20.26 12.69 -25.35
C ALA A 41 -19.87 13.49 -24.09
N ALA A 42 -18.73 14.19 -24.13
CA ALA A 42 -18.30 15.08 -23.06
C ALA A 42 -19.29 16.25 -22.85
N ALA A 43 -19.74 16.88 -23.94
CA ALA A 43 -20.75 17.94 -23.89
C ALA A 43 -22.10 17.44 -23.35
N TYR A 44 -22.53 16.24 -23.77
CA TYR A 44 -23.76 15.59 -23.31
C TYR A 44 -23.73 15.36 -21.79
N LYS A 45 -22.63 14.80 -21.29
CA LYS A 45 -22.40 14.57 -19.86
C LYS A 45 -22.45 15.87 -19.05
N LYS A 46 -21.73 16.89 -19.53
CA LYS A 46 -21.71 18.22 -18.89
C LYS A 46 -23.09 18.88 -18.87
N TYR A 47 -23.85 18.75 -19.95
CA TYR A 47 -25.21 19.28 -20.04
C TYR A 47 -26.13 18.65 -19.00
N ILE A 48 -26.09 17.31 -18.83
CA ILE A 48 -26.86 16.62 -17.79
C ILE A 48 -26.50 17.17 -16.40
N LEU A 49 -25.20 17.29 -16.10
CA LEU A 49 -24.72 17.75 -14.79
C LEU A 49 -25.11 19.21 -14.47
N GLU A 50 -25.29 20.06 -15.48
CA GLU A 50 -25.64 21.48 -15.26
C GLU A 50 -27.15 21.77 -15.37
N LYS A 51 -27.89 20.98 -16.16
CA LYS A 51 -29.31 21.24 -16.45
C LYS A 51 -30.26 20.26 -15.78
N GLY A 52 -29.78 19.10 -15.31
CA GLY A 52 -30.64 18.07 -14.72
C GLY A 52 -31.56 17.37 -15.72
N VAL A 53 -31.45 17.72 -17.00
CA VAL A 53 -32.25 17.21 -18.11
C VAL A 53 -31.33 16.85 -19.27
N ASN A 54 -31.83 16.00 -20.17
CA ASN A 54 -31.07 15.53 -21.31
C ASN A 54 -31.14 16.53 -22.46
N PRO A 55 -30.06 16.71 -23.24
CA PRO A 55 -30.14 17.47 -24.48
C PRO A 55 -30.98 16.66 -25.48
N THR A 56 -31.98 17.30 -26.08
CA THR A 56 -32.85 16.67 -27.07
C THR A 56 -32.24 16.69 -28.48
N THR A 57 -31.36 17.65 -28.74
CA THR A 57 -30.66 17.79 -30.01
C THR A 57 -29.21 18.23 -29.82
N LEU A 58 -28.37 18.05 -30.85
CA LEU A 58 -27.03 18.64 -30.86
C LEU A 58 -27.06 20.18 -30.86
N ASN A 59 -28.17 20.79 -31.29
CA ASN A 59 -28.31 22.24 -31.23
C ASN A 59 -28.44 22.75 -29.80
N ASP A 60 -28.99 21.95 -28.88
CA ASP A 60 -29.08 22.30 -27.45
C ASP A 60 -27.66 22.43 -26.87
N LEU A 61 -26.76 21.53 -27.25
CA LEU A 61 -25.34 21.55 -26.85
C LEU A 61 -24.57 22.69 -27.53
N LYS A 62 -24.90 23.02 -28.78
CA LYS A 62 -24.24 24.06 -29.56
C LYS A 62 -24.63 25.47 -29.10
N THR A 63 -25.92 25.72 -28.92
CA THR A 63 -26.46 27.05 -28.58
C THR A 63 -26.09 27.46 -27.16
N ALA A 64 -25.93 26.47 -26.26
CA ALA A 64 -25.49 26.70 -24.89
C ALA A 64 -23.95 26.63 -24.70
N ASN A 65 -23.17 26.68 -25.79
CA ASN A 65 -21.69 26.70 -25.77
C ASN A 65 -21.02 25.50 -25.07
N TYR A 66 -21.66 24.32 -25.05
CA TYR A 66 -21.04 23.09 -24.51
C TYR A 66 -20.08 22.42 -25.49
N LEU A 67 -20.29 22.62 -26.79
CA LEU A 67 -19.39 22.14 -27.85
C LEU A 67 -18.31 23.19 -28.17
N PRO A 68 -17.13 22.77 -28.68
CA PRO A 68 -16.08 23.71 -29.10
C PRO A 68 -16.57 24.78 -30.07
N LYS A 69 -15.99 26.00 -29.99
CA LYS A 69 -16.32 27.08 -30.93
C LYS A 69 -16.04 26.63 -32.37
N GLY A 70 -17.02 26.78 -33.24
CA GLY A 70 -16.93 26.34 -34.64
C GLY A 70 -17.18 24.84 -34.86
N PHE A 71 -17.70 24.12 -33.85
CA PHE A 71 -18.06 22.70 -34.02
C PHE A 71 -19.11 22.51 -35.13
N ASP A 72 -18.75 21.68 -36.10
CA ASP A 72 -19.58 21.30 -37.22
C ASP A 72 -20.23 19.93 -36.96
N ILE A 73 -21.55 19.87 -37.07
CA ILE A 73 -22.34 18.65 -36.91
C ILE A 73 -22.17 17.68 -38.09
N ILE A 74 -21.60 18.16 -39.20
CA ILE A 74 -21.22 17.31 -40.34
C ILE A 74 -19.88 16.63 -40.03
N ASN A 75 -19.85 15.31 -40.17
CA ASN A 75 -18.66 14.52 -39.95
C ASN A 75 -17.66 14.61 -41.14
N PRO A 76 -16.42 14.13 -40.99
CA PRO A 76 -15.41 14.16 -42.07
C PRO A 76 -15.76 13.38 -43.35
N PHE A 77 -16.89 12.67 -43.35
CA PHE A 77 -17.46 11.93 -44.49
C PHE A 77 -18.72 12.60 -45.06
N GLY A 78 -19.03 13.83 -44.65
CA GLY A 78 -20.16 14.60 -45.18
C GLY A 78 -21.53 14.19 -44.62
N LYS A 79 -21.58 13.36 -43.57
CA LYS A 79 -22.85 12.95 -42.93
C LYS A 79 -23.07 13.69 -41.63
N GLN A 80 -24.33 14.07 -41.38
CA GLN A 80 -24.71 14.69 -40.11
C GLN A 80 -24.64 13.69 -38.96
N ILE A 81 -24.02 14.10 -37.85
CA ILE A 81 -24.01 13.35 -36.59
C ILE A 81 -25.33 13.66 -35.86
N THR A 82 -25.94 12.66 -35.23
CA THR A 82 -27.20 12.83 -34.48
C THR A 82 -27.13 12.08 -33.15
N ILE A 83 -27.60 12.70 -32.08
CA ILE A 83 -27.88 12.00 -30.82
C ILE A 83 -29.21 11.26 -30.99
N ILE A 84 -29.26 10.01 -30.53
CA ILE A 84 -30.47 9.21 -30.45
C ILE A 84 -30.98 9.33 -29.01
N LEU A 85 -32.16 9.90 -28.88
CA LEU A 85 -32.95 9.82 -27.66
C LEU A 85 -33.74 8.52 -27.71
N ASP A 86 -33.85 7.86 -26.58
CA ASP A 86 -34.79 6.75 -26.52
C ASP A 86 -36.23 7.26 -26.46
N ASN A 87 -37.05 6.80 -27.39
CA ASN A 87 -38.48 7.11 -27.44
C ASN A 87 -39.24 5.92 -26.85
N ASN A 88 -39.28 5.88 -25.52
CA ASN A 88 -40.11 4.99 -24.70
C ASN A 88 -41.52 4.81 -25.29
N SER A 89 -41.76 3.74 -26.04
CA SER A 89 -43.09 3.42 -26.58
C SER A 89 -43.78 2.25 -25.85
N THR A 90 -43.14 1.61 -24.87
CA THR A 90 -43.75 0.51 -24.11
C THR A 90 -43.56 0.66 -22.61
N THR A 91 -44.65 0.60 -21.86
CA THR A 91 -44.76 0.85 -20.41
C THR A 91 -44.23 -0.28 -19.51
N THR A 92 -43.38 -1.16 -20.01
CA THR A 92 -42.80 -2.27 -19.25
C THR A 92 -41.29 -2.31 -19.41
N ASN A 93 -40.59 -2.10 -18.29
CA ASN A 93 -39.14 -2.00 -18.08
C ASN A 93 -38.46 -0.69 -18.51
N LYS A 94 -38.36 0.25 -17.55
CA LYS A 94 -37.38 1.36 -17.55
C LYS A 94 -35.92 0.85 -17.44
N LYS A 95 -35.47 -0.06 -18.30
CA LYS A 95 -34.13 -0.66 -18.17
C LYS A 95 -33.33 -0.93 -19.44
N ASP A 96 -33.75 -0.52 -20.64
CA ASP A 96 -32.97 -0.77 -21.86
C ASP A 96 -32.78 0.45 -22.80
N ASP A 97 -32.74 1.66 -22.23
CA ASP A 97 -32.74 2.89 -23.03
C ASP A 97 -31.41 3.65 -22.92
N ILE A 98 -30.56 3.52 -23.95
CA ILE A 98 -29.12 3.82 -23.89
C ILE A 98 -28.81 5.14 -24.61
N HIS A 99 -28.22 6.13 -23.90
CA HIS A 99 -27.79 7.44 -24.47
C HIS A 99 -26.80 7.23 -25.61
N LYS A 100 -27.27 7.33 -26.85
CA LYS A 100 -26.51 6.88 -28.01
C LYS A 100 -26.25 8.02 -28.98
N ILE A 101 -25.10 7.98 -29.63
CA ILE A 101 -24.85 8.71 -30.86
C ILE A 101 -25.13 7.74 -32.01
N ARG A 102 -25.87 8.19 -33.03
CA ARG A 102 -26.13 7.37 -34.21
C ARG A 102 -24.80 6.97 -34.84
N GLY A 103 -24.65 5.67 -35.07
CA GLY A 103 -23.47 5.13 -35.71
C GLY A 103 -23.21 5.72 -37.09
N PHE A 104 -21.94 5.93 -37.41
CA PHE A 104 -21.54 6.15 -38.78
C PHE A 104 -21.75 4.88 -39.61
N GLU A 105 -22.59 4.99 -40.64
CA GLU A 105 -22.82 3.95 -41.63
C GLU A 105 -22.26 4.40 -42.98
N SER A 106 -21.52 3.54 -43.66
CA SER A 106 -21.01 3.80 -45.02
C SER A 106 -21.55 2.75 -45.99
N THR A 107 -21.98 3.20 -47.17
CA THR A 107 -22.33 2.34 -48.30
C THR A 107 -21.10 2.00 -49.17
N ASP A 108 -19.96 2.65 -48.93
CA ASP A 108 -18.70 2.39 -49.65
C ASP A 108 -18.00 1.13 -49.09
N PRO A 109 -17.84 0.06 -49.90
CA PRO A 109 -17.21 -1.19 -49.47
C PRO A 109 -15.73 -1.05 -49.07
N LYS A 110 -14.99 -0.10 -49.66
CA LYS A 110 -13.55 0.12 -49.34
C LYS A 110 -13.37 0.76 -47.97
N LEU A 111 -14.28 1.66 -47.59
CA LEU A 111 -14.33 2.25 -46.26
C LEU A 111 -14.69 1.21 -45.18
N LYS A 112 -15.58 0.25 -45.48
CA LYS A 112 -15.97 -0.80 -44.53
C LYS A 112 -14.79 -1.63 -44.02
N SER A 113 -13.88 -2.05 -44.90
CA SER A 113 -12.71 -2.87 -44.50
C SER A 113 -11.76 -2.11 -43.56
N ASN A 114 -11.51 -0.83 -43.83
CA ASN A 114 -10.57 -0.01 -43.05
C ASN A 114 -11.16 0.52 -41.71
N LEU A 115 -12.50 0.49 -41.57
CA LEU A 115 -13.20 0.90 -40.34
C LEU A 115 -13.08 -0.14 -39.22
N TYR A 116 -12.88 -1.42 -39.56
CA TYR A 116 -12.86 -2.53 -38.59
C TYR A 116 -11.81 -2.36 -37.48
N ASP A 117 -10.60 -1.90 -37.80
CA ASP A 117 -9.51 -1.83 -36.82
C ASP A 117 -9.55 -0.59 -35.92
N PHE A 118 -10.23 0.48 -36.34
CA PHE A 118 -10.10 1.80 -35.71
C PHE A 118 -11.39 2.43 -35.21
N TYR A 119 -12.52 2.25 -35.91
CA TYR A 119 -13.80 2.88 -35.55
C TYR A 119 -14.64 1.99 -34.63
N TYR A 120 -14.62 0.67 -34.89
CA TYR A 120 -15.25 -0.37 -34.06
C TYR A 120 -14.34 -0.84 -32.91
N SER A 121 -13.30 -0.08 -32.61
CA SER A 121 -12.37 -0.33 -31.50
C SER A 121 -12.50 0.75 -30.44
N ASN A 122 -12.30 0.39 -29.17
CA ASN A 122 -12.26 1.33 -28.05
C ASN A 122 -10.93 2.10 -27.96
N LYS A 123 -9.97 1.86 -28.86
CA LYS A 123 -8.60 2.42 -28.80
C LYS A 123 -8.53 3.95 -28.67
N TYR A 124 -9.50 4.69 -29.23
CA TYR A 124 -9.53 6.17 -29.19
C TYR A 124 -10.76 6.73 -28.47
N ARG A 125 -11.43 5.92 -27.63
CA ARG A 125 -12.67 6.30 -26.96
C ARG A 125 -12.48 6.31 -25.45
N THR A 126 -12.96 7.36 -24.78
CA THR A 126 -12.88 7.55 -23.32
C THR A 126 -14.27 7.80 -22.72
N HIS A 127 -15.12 8.55 -23.43
CA HIS A 127 -16.48 8.90 -23.03
C HIS A 127 -17.55 8.11 -23.78
N THR A 128 -17.17 7.36 -24.81
CA THR A 128 -18.07 6.48 -25.55
C THR A 128 -17.56 5.03 -25.60
N LYS A 129 -18.46 4.08 -25.87
CA LYS A 129 -18.10 2.72 -26.30
C LYS A 129 -18.23 2.61 -27.80
N ALA A 130 -17.31 1.88 -28.41
CA ALA A 130 -17.37 1.57 -29.83
C ALA A 130 -18.66 0.81 -30.17
N PRO A 131 -19.20 0.98 -31.39
CA PRO A 131 -20.35 0.22 -31.84
C PRO A 131 -20.09 -1.29 -31.81
N LEU A 132 -21.11 -2.08 -31.48
CA LEU A 132 -20.98 -3.53 -31.30
C LEU A 132 -20.77 -4.27 -32.63
N SER A 133 -21.33 -3.76 -33.74
CA SER A 133 -21.05 -4.29 -35.08
C SER A 133 -21.45 -3.30 -36.16
N ILE A 134 -21.14 -3.63 -37.43
CA ILE A 134 -21.67 -2.90 -38.59
C ILE A 134 -23.20 -2.90 -38.63
N ASN A 135 -23.84 -3.95 -38.10
CA ASN A 135 -25.30 -4.11 -38.10
C ASN A 135 -25.97 -3.59 -36.81
N ASN A 136 -25.17 -3.22 -35.80
CA ASN A 136 -25.61 -2.60 -34.54
C ASN A 136 -24.72 -1.39 -34.29
N SER A 137 -25.03 -0.31 -35.00
CA SER A 137 -24.10 0.77 -35.35
C SER A 137 -23.99 1.87 -34.28
N ASN A 138 -24.90 1.94 -33.32
CA ASN A 138 -24.97 3.07 -32.39
C ASN A 138 -23.84 3.05 -31.34
N ILE A 139 -23.34 4.24 -31.02
CA ILE A 139 -22.26 4.50 -30.08
C ILE A 139 -22.88 4.81 -28.73
N GLU A 140 -22.55 4.07 -27.68
CA GLU A 140 -23.06 4.32 -26.32
C GLU A 140 -22.20 5.38 -25.62
N ILE A 141 -22.84 6.39 -25.03
CA ILE A 141 -22.18 7.37 -24.15
C ILE A 141 -22.06 6.77 -22.74
N ILE A 142 -20.84 6.77 -22.19
CA ILE A 142 -20.53 6.23 -20.87
C ILE A 142 -20.89 7.27 -19.80
N LEU A 143 -22.03 7.06 -19.15
CA LEU A 143 -22.44 7.82 -17.97
C LEU A 143 -21.90 7.17 -16.68
N SER A 144 -21.46 8.03 -15.76
CA SER A 144 -21.23 7.69 -14.35
C SER A 144 -22.55 7.39 -13.64
N SER A 145 -22.47 6.81 -12.43
CA SER A 145 -23.65 6.49 -11.62
C SER A 145 -24.52 7.72 -11.35
N LYS A 146 -23.92 8.88 -11.11
CA LYS A 146 -24.64 10.15 -10.88
C LYS A 146 -25.31 10.67 -12.14
N GLU A 147 -24.59 10.68 -13.27
CA GLU A 147 -25.16 11.14 -14.55
C GLU A 147 -26.32 10.24 -14.98
N ARG A 148 -26.20 8.92 -14.77
CA ARG A 148 -27.29 7.96 -15.00
C ARG A 148 -28.46 8.22 -14.06
N PHE A 149 -28.20 8.45 -12.78
CA PHE A 149 -29.25 8.80 -11.81
C PHE A 149 -30.02 10.05 -12.23
N MET A 150 -29.31 11.11 -12.62
CA MET A 150 -29.89 12.37 -13.09
C MET A 150 -30.73 12.17 -14.35
N TYR A 151 -30.23 11.36 -15.28
CA TYR A 151 -30.96 10.96 -16.47
C TYR A 151 -32.29 10.27 -16.11
N GLU A 152 -32.25 9.24 -15.24
CA GLU A 152 -33.41 8.41 -14.90
C GLU A 152 -34.45 9.17 -14.07
N ASN A 153 -34.03 10.23 -13.38
CA ASN A 153 -34.86 11.01 -12.46
C ASN A 153 -35.05 12.47 -12.91
N SER A 154 -34.82 12.80 -14.18
CA SER A 154 -34.87 14.18 -14.69
C SER A 154 -36.20 14.89 -14.40
N SER A 155 -37.33 14.17 -14.41
CA SER A 155 -38.65 14.71 -14.07
C SER A 155 -38.79 15.17 -12.61
N LYS A 156 -37.89 14.72 -11.72
CA LYS A 156 -37.83 15.11 -10.31
C LYS A 156 -36.73 16.12 -10.04
N ILE A 157 -35.98 16.60 -11.05
CA ILE A 157 -34.88 17.54 -10.86
C ILE A 157 -35.32 18.93 -11.31
N THR A 158 -35.04 19.94 -10.48
CA THR A 158 -35.24 21.35 -10.81
C THR A 158 -33.96 22.13 -10.57
N THR A 159 -33.71 23.14 -11.40
CA THR A 159 -32.64 24.13 -11.20
C THR A 159 -33.15 25.40 -10.51
N THR A 160 -34.43 25.45 -10.15
CA THR A 160 -35.01 26.60 -9.43
C THR A 160 -34.59 26.55 -7.97
N ALA A 161 -33.99 27.65 -7.48
CA ALA A 161 -33.51 27.75 -6.12
C ALA A 161 -34.64 27.46 -5.08
N PRO A 162 -34.34 26.76 -3.99
CA PRO A 162 -35.31 26.48 -2.93
C PRO A 162 -35.86 27.75 -2.29
N ASN A 163 -37.16 27.75 -2.01
CA ASN A 163 -37.83 28.84 -1.31
C ASN A 163 -38.42 28.32 0.01
N ASN A 164 -37.84 28.79 1.12
CA ASN A 164 -38.23 28.37 2.47
C ASN A 164 -39.63 28.82 2.88
N SER A 165 -40.12 29.95 2.35
CA SER A 165 -41.46 30.46 2.66
C SER A 165 -42.56 29.64 1.98
N THR A 166 -42.34 29.22 0.73
CA THR A 166 -43.29 28.41 -0.03
C THR A 166 -43.06 26.90 0.07
N LYS A 167 -41.97 26.48 0.74
CA LYS A 167 -41.55 25.07 0.89
C LYS A 167 -41.50 24.35 -0.46
N THR A 168 -40.77 24.96 -1.40
CA THR A 168 -40.53 24.41 -2.74
C THR A 168 -39.03 24.28 -2.96
N PRO A 169 -38.52 23.21 -3.58
CA PRO A 169 -39.26 22.14 -4.27
C PRO A 169 -39.80 21.05 -3.32
N LYS A 170 -40.74 20.20 -3.78
CA LYS A 170 -41.38 19.11 -3.01
C LYS A 170 -41.25 17.78 -3.75
N ASP A 171 -40.91 16.71 -3.03
CA ASP A 171 -40.66 15.38 -3.61
C ASP A 171 -39.72 15.42 -4.84
N SER A 172 -38.72 16.30 -4.78
CA SER A 172 -37.83 16.60 -5.90
C SER A 172 -36.45 17.05 -5.44
N TYR A 173 -35.50 16.94 -6.36
CA TYR A 173 -34.13 17.38 -6.20
C TYR A 173 -33.98 18.81 -6.73
N TYR A 174 -33.34 19.66 -5.94
CA TYR A 174 -32.74 20.89 -6.45
C TYR A 174 -31.29 20.62 -6.89
N LEU A 175 -30.98 20.93 -8.14
CA LEU A 175 -29.62 20.89 -8.68
C LEU A 175 -28.98 22.26 -8.53
N ASP A 176 -27.93 22.34 -7.71
CA ASP A 176 -27.21 23.60 -7.49
C ASP A 176 -26.21 23.92 -8.62
N LYS A 177 -25.63 25.13 -8.57
CA LYS A 177 -24.65 25.62 -9.54
C LYS A 177 -23.33 24.82 -9.56
N ASN A 178 -23.04 24.07 -8.51
CA ASN A 178 -21.85 23.22 -8.41
C ASN A 178 -22.15 21.79 -8.88
N GLY A 179 -23.39 21.51 -9.30
CA GLY A 179 -23.86 20.21 -9.74
C GLY A 179 -24.31 19.30 -8.60
N VAL A 180 -24.43 19.77 -7.37
CA VAL A 180 -24.88 18.96 -6.22
C VAL A 180 -26.40 18.82 -6.23
N LEU A 181 -26.90 17.61 -5.98
CA LEU A 181 -28.34 17.34 -5.88
C LEU A 181 -28.79 17.42 -4.42
N HIS A 182 -29.77 18.26 -4.14
CA HIS A 182 -30.35 18.43 -2.81
C HIS A 182 -31.78 17.90 -2.79
N TRP A 183 -32.07 16.85 -2.01
CA TRP A 183 -33.41 16.27 -1.93
C TRP A 183 -34.29 16.99 -0.93
N TYR A 184 -35.51 17.30 -1.36
CA TYR A 184 -36.59 17.86 -0.54
C TYR A 184 -37.77 16.90 -0.49
N ASP A 185 -38.26 16.63 0.72
CA ASP A 185 -39.41 15.74 0.95
C ASP A 185 -40.75 16.35 0.48
N SER A 186 -41.85 15.62 0.65
CA SER A 186 -43.21 16.04 0.29
C SER A 186 -43.68 17.31 1.00
N SER A 187 -43.03 17.65 2.12
CA SER A 187 -43.28 18.87 2.90
C SER A 187 -42.34 20.02 2.51
N GLY A 188 -41.44 19.80 1.54
CA GLY A 188 -40.46 20.78 1.08
C GLY A 188 -39.33 21.01 2.08
N ASN A 189 -39.04 20.04 2.94
CA ASN A 189 -37.91 20.09 3.86
C ASN A 189 -36.70 19.37 3.27
N TYR A 190 -35.54 20.00 3.42
CA TYR A 190 -34.25 19.41 3.03
C TYR A 190 -33.96 18.15 3.84
N LYS A 191 -33.44 17.11 3.17
CA LYS A 191 -33.09 15.84 3.83
C LYS A 191 -31.66 15.40 3.57
N TYR A 192 -31.14 15.61 2.37
CA TYR A 192 -29.75 15.28 2.06
C TYR A 192 -29.25 15.98 0.81
N SER A 193 -27.92 16.00 0.66
CA SER A 193 -27.22 16.37 -0.57
C SER A 193 -26.45 15.18 -1.11
N PHE A 194 -26.41 15.04 -2.43
CA PHE A 194 -25.78 13.94 -3.13
C PHE A 194 -24.92 14.44 -4.28
N ASP A 195 -23.66 14.02 -4.28
CA ASP A 195 -22.74 14.13 -5.41
C ASP A 195 -21.93 12.84 -5.54
N LYS A 196 -20.67 12.83 -5.08
CA LYS A 196 -19.88 11.60 -4.85
C LYS A 196 -20.19 10.99 -3.47
N GLU A 197 -20.51 11.86 -2.51
CA GLU A 197 -20.81 11.53 -1.12
C GLU A 197 -22.25 11.92 -0.81
N LEU A 198 -22.83 11.29 0.21
CA LEU A 198 -24.17 11.62 0.72
C LEU A 198 -24.03 12.45 2.01
N VAL A 199 -24.45 13.71 1.98
CA VAL A 199 -24.54 14.54 3.19
C VAL A 199 -25.96 14.49 3.73
N LEU A 200 -26.14 13.82 4.86
CA LEU A 200 -27.44 13.60 5.48
C LEU A 200 -27.76 14.68 6.51
N ASP A 201 -28.95 15.26 6.43
CA ASP A 201 -29.45 16.26 7.39
C ASP A 201 -29.73 15.66 8.76
N GLU A 202 -29.63 16.47 9.81
CA GLU A 202 -29.89 16.05 11.19
C GLU A 202 -31.35 15.61 11.43
N SER A 203 -32.28 16.07 10.58
CA SER A 203 -33.68 15.65 10.63
C SER A 203 -33.92 14.21 10.15
N VAL A 204 -32.91 13.53 9.60
CA VAL A 204 -33.04 12.14 9.12
C VAL A 204 -32.48 11.15 10.13
N THR A 205 -33.35 10.28 10.63
CA THR A 205 -32.93 9.17 11.48
C THR A 205 -32.21 8.11 10.66
N LEU A 206 -30.88 8.07 10.72
CA LEU A 206 -30.05 7.07 10.04
C LEU A 206 -30.16 5.66 10.67
N LEU A 207 -29.99 5.59 11.99
CA LEU A 207 -30.03 4.35 12.78
C LEU A 207 -31.14 4.42 13.82
N ASN A 208 -31.81 3.29 14.06
CA ASN A 208 -32.71 3.09 15.18
C ASN A 208 -31.94 3.03 16.50
N SER A 209 -32.64 3.06 17.63
CA SER A 209 -32.04 2.97 18.97
C SER A 209 -31.28 1.67 19.22
N ASP A 210 -31.63 0.58 18.53
CA ASP A 210 -30.96 -0.72 18.57
C ASP A 210 -29.74 -0.83 17.64
N GLY A 211 -29.40 0.24 16.92
CA GLY A 211 -28.29 0.29 15.96
C GLY A 211 -28.61 -0.29 14.58
N SER A 212 -29.82 -0.79 14.34
CA SER A 212 -30.27 -1.21 13.00
C SER A 212 -30.51 0.01 12.10
N VAL A 213 -30.36 -0.16 10.77
CA VAL A 213 -30.62 0.94 9.82
C VAL A 213 -32.11 1.22 9.73
N ASN A 214 -32.47 2.49 9.86
CA ASN A 214 -33.85 2.93 9.85
C ASN A 214 -34.52 2.74 8.48
N SER A 215 -35.73 2.19 8.44
CA SER A 215 -36.46 1.91 7.20
C SER A 215 -36.81 3.16 6.39
N ASN A 216 -37.05 4.29 7.04
CA ASN A 216 -37.33 5.55 6.35
C ASN A 216 -36.06 6.05 5.64
N TYR A 217 -34.90 5.93 6.27
CA TYR A 217 -33.62 6.19 5.61
C TYR A 217 -33.42 5.27 4.40
N LYS A 218 -33.65 3.96 4.53
CA LYS A 218 -33.51 3.02 3.39
C LYS A 218 -34.37 3.45 2.21
N ASN A 219 -35.64 3.78 2.47
CA ASN A 219 -36.56 4.23 1.42
C ASN A 219 -36.14 5.58 0.81
N LEU A 220 -35.54 6.47 1.61
CA LEU A 220 -35.11 7.80 1.21
C LEU A 220 -33.92 7.77 0.23
N VAL A 221 -32.98 6.84 0.40
CA VAL A 221 -31.73 6.77 -0.39
C VAL A 221 -31.70 5.66 -1.43
N LYS A 222 -32.73 4.82 -1.51
CA LYS A 222 -32.78 3.63 -2.37
C LYS A 222 -32.40 3.87 -3.84
N ASP A 223 -32.67 5.07 -4.36
CA ASP A 223 -32.46 5.39 -5.77
C ASP A 223 -31.03 5.93 -6.04
N ILE A 224 -30.29 6.34 -5.01
CA ILE A 224 -28.94 6.91 -5.11
C ILE A 224 -27.86 6.07 -4.42
N GLU A 225 -28.25 5.08 -3.62
CA GLU A 225 -27.31 4.32 -2.81
C GLU A 225 -26.49 3.31 -3.62
N PHE A 226 -25.22 3.17 -3.26
CA PHE A 226 -24.35 2.11 -3.75
C PHE A 226 -23.36 1.70 -2.66
N ALA A 227 -22.85 0.46 -2.75
CA ALA A 227 -21.84 -0.04 -1.83
C ALA A 227 -20.54 0.77 -1.97
N GLY A 228 -19.97 1.19 -0.84
CA GLY A 228 -18.81 2.07 -0.75
C GLY A 228 -19.13 3.57 -0.70
N MET A 229 -20.40 3.97 -0.78
CA MET A 229 -20.79 5.39 -0.69
C MET A 229 -20.51 5.94 0.73
N THR A 230 -19.71 6.99 0.81
CA THR A 230 -19.50 7.76 2.04
C THR A 230 -20.75 8.55 2.38
N ILE A 231 -21.18 8.46 3.65
CA ILE A 231 -22.34 9.16 4.20
C ILE A 231 -21.86 10.05 5.35
N LEU A 232 -21.99 11.36 5.19
CA LEU A 232 -21.67 12.36 6.20
C LEU A 232 -22.98 12.77 6.90
N TYR A 233 -23.24 12.21 8.08
CA TYR A 233 -24.46 12.46 8.82
C TYR A 233 -24.27 13.61 9.81
N LYS A 234 -24.92 14.74 9.54
CA LYS A 234 -24.91 15.90 10.44
C LYS A 234 -25.70 15.57 11.70
N LYS A 235 -25.02 15.48 12.84
CA LYS A 235 -25.65 15.24 14.14
C LYS A 235 -24.85 15.95 15.23
N ASP A 236 -25.52 16.63 16.15
CA ASP A 236 -24.89 17.36 17.26
C ASP A 236 -23.85 18.41 16.78
N ALA A 237 -24.15 19.09 15.67
CA ALA A 237 -23.25 20.06 15.00
C ALA A 237 -21.93 19.47 14.44
N VAL A 238 -21.78 18.14 14.40
CA VAL A 238 -20.64 17.44 13.78
C VAL A 238 -21.10 16.54 12.64
N ALA A 239 -20.26 16.36 11.62
CA ALA A 239 -20.51 15.40 10.55
C ALA A 239 -19.95 14.02 10.95
N GLN A 240 -20.83 13.07 11.25
CA GLN A 240 -20.46 11.69 11.54
C GLN A 240 -20.34 10.91 10.25
N GLU A 241 -19.14 10.42 9.94
CA GLU A 241 -18.91 9.62 8.74
C GLU A 241 -19.45 8.19 8.89
N HIS A 242 -20.04 7.67 7.82
CA HIS A 242 -20.52 6.31 7.69
C HIS A 242 -20.21 5.81 6.27
N VAL A 243 -20.16 4.49 6.05
CA VAL A 243 -20.07 3.89 4.72
C VAL A 243 -21.28 3.02 4.47
N ASN A 244 -21.92 3.18 3.32
CA ASN A 244 -22.95 2.27 2.83
C ASN A 244 -22.29 0.97 2.35
N ILE A 245 -22.74 -0.19 2.84
CA ILE A 245 -22.20 -1.51 2.43
C ILE A 245 -23.13 -2.26 1.47
N GLY A 246 -24.17 -1.59 0.96
CA GLY A 246 -25.19 -2.12 0.04
C GLY A 246 -26.49 -2.50 0.74
N SER A 247 -27.58 -2.55 -0.05
CA SER A 247 -28.93 -2.98 0.38
C SER A 247 -29.48 -2.20 1.59
N GLY A 248 -29.33 -0.88 1.60
CA GLY A 248 -29.75 -0.04 2.73
C GLY A 248 -29.00 -0.30 4.03
N SER A 249 -27.80 -0.89 4.00
CA SER A 249 -27.00 -1.16 5.19
C SER A 249 -25.87 -0.14 5.33
N VAL A 250 -25.71 0.43 6.52
CA VAL A 250 -24.76 1.51 6.79
C VAL A 250 -23.92 1.16 8.00
N VAL A 251 -22.60 1.37 7.89
CA VAL A 251 -21.65 1.17 8.98
C VAL A 251 -21.10 2.53 9.39
N LYS A 252 -21.24 2.89 10.66
CA LYS A 252 -20.61 4.10 11.20
C LYS A 252 -19.09 3.99 11.12
N VAL A 253 -18.49 4.94 10.40
CA VAL A 253 -17.06 5.20 10.48
C VAL A 253 -16.90 6.05 11.72
N ASN A 254 -16.70 5.40 12.86
CA ASN A 254 -16.43 6.14 14.09
C ASN A 254 -15.20 7.04 13.86
N GLN A 255 -15.42 8.33 13.59
CA GLN A 255 -14.50 9.38 14.04
C GLN A 255 -14.71 9.57 15.54
N GLN A 256 -14.32 8.56 16.28
CA GLN A 256 -13.72 8.75 17.59
C GLN A 256 -12.35 8.17 17.42
N THR A 257 -11.38 8.99 16.97
CA THR A 257 -9.96 8.60 16.84
C THR A 257 -9.81 7.09 16.69
N ARG A 258 -10.34 6.52 15.60
CA ARG A 258 -10.18 5.09 15.37
C ARG A 258 -8.79 4.95 14.82
N ASP A 259 -7.83 5.11 15.73
CA ASP A 259 -6.50 4.58 15.62
C ASP A 259 -6.66 3.05 15.65
N ILE A 260 -7.21 2.49 14.56
CA ILE A 260 -7.12 1.05 14.31
C ILE A 260 -5.70 0.79 13.82
N GLY A 261 -4.71 1.13 14.66
CA GLY A 261 -3.29 1.15 14.36
C GLY A 261 -2.94 2.07 13.19
N LYS A 262 -2.04 3.03 13.42
CA LYS A 262 -1.14 3.52 12.35
C LYS A 262 -0.77 2.38 11.40
N THR A 263 -0.84 2.59 10.08
CA THR A 263 -0.45 1.53 9.13
C THR A 263 1.02 1.23 9.40
N VAL A 264 1.34 0.02 9.83
CA VAL A 264 2.73 -0.39 10.09
C VAL A 264 3.18 -1.22 8.91
N ILE A 265 4.30 -0.88 8.29
CA ILE A 265 4.91 -1.70 7.25
C ILE A 265 6.25 -2.19 7.78
N GLN A 266 6.46 -3.51 7.71
CA GLN A 266 7.73 -4.12 8.07
C GLN A 266 8.33 -4.75 6.82
N PHE A 267 9.56 -4.36 6.52
CA PHE A 267 10.41 -5.08 5.58
C PHE A 267 11.43 -5.87 6.39
N SER A 268 11.51 -7.18 6.14
CA SER A 268 12.60 -7.99 6.65
C SER A 268 13.34 -8.62 5.48
N ARG A 269 14.58 -9.02 5.71
CA ARG A 269 15.38 -9.77 4.72
C ARG A 269 14.74 -11.07 4.27
N ARG A 270 13.69 -11.56 4.94
CA ARG A 270 13.17 -12.91 4.75
C ARG A 270 11.65 -12.95 4.57
N ALA A 271 10.97 -11.83 4.72
CA ALA A 271 9.51 -11.69 4.62
C ALA A 271 9.14 -10.21 4.66
N GLY A 272 7.89 -9.91 4.36
CA GLY A 272 7.33 -8.62 4.75
C GLY A 272 5.92 -8.78 5.30
N GLY A 273 5.47 -7.72 5.93
CA GLY A 273 4.09 -7.61 6.34
C GLY A 273 3.64 -6.17 6.45
N MET A 274 2.35 -6.00 6.65
CA MET A 274 1.77 -4.72 6.99
C MET A 274 0.53 -4.87 7.85
N ILE A 275 0.24 -3.85 8.65
CA ILE A 275 -1.06 -3.67 9.31
C ILE A 275 -1.86 -2.66 8.52
N VAL A 276 -3.05 -3.04 8.06
CA VAL A 276 -4.03 -2.11 7.46
C VAL A 276 -5.35 -2.25 8.19
N ASN A 277 -5.87 -1.16 8.73
CA ASN A 277 -7.11 -1.14 9.53
C ASN A 277 -7.10 -2.21 10.66
N GLY A 278 -5.95 -2.33 11.32
CA GLY A 278 -5.67 -3.31 12.37
C GLY A 278 -5.64 -4.77 11.95
N ASP A 279 -5.65 -5.09 10.65
CA ASP A 279 -5.46 -6.47 10.17
C ASP A 279 -4.02 -6.65 9.68
N ILE A 280 -3.39 -7.77 10.06
CA ILE A 280 -2.04 -8.11 9.61
C ILE A 280 -2.12 -8.84 8.27
N TYR A 281 -1.36 -8.36 7.29
CA TYR A 281 -1.11 -9.00 6.00
C TYR A 281 0.37 -9.35 5.89
N THR A 282 0.70 -10.55 5.44
CA THR A 282 2.09 -11.00 5.25
C THR A 282 2.29 -11.64 3.89
N TRP A 283 3.54 -11.68 3.45
CA TRP A 283 3.99 -12.31 2.21
C TRP A 283 5.42 -12.87 2.39
N GLY A 284 5.85 -13.70 1.45
CA GLY A 284 7.19 -14.26 1.39
C GLY A 284 7.24 -15.78 1.48
N ASN A 285 8.41 -16.30 1.85
CA ASN A 285 8.68 -17.74 1.88
C ASN A 285 7.95 -18.47 3.00
N ILE A 286 7.22 -19.54 2.67
CA ILE A 286 6.32 -20.21 3.61
C ILE A 286 6.96 -21.36 4.39
N ALA A 287 8.28 -21.53 4.33
CA ALA A 287 8.98 -22.66 4.95
C ALA A 287 8.59 -22.90 6.41
N ASN A 288 8.48 -21.83 7.23
CA ASN A 288 7.92 -21.91 8.59
C ASN A 288 6.55 -21.24 8.75
N ARG A 289 5.77 -21.18 7.66
CA ARG A 289 4.35 -20.80 7.65
C ARG A 289 4.08 -19.34 8.00
N ILE A 290 4.97 -18.43 7.59
CA ILE A 290 4.85 -16.99 7.86
C ILE A 290 3.50 -16.37 7.41
N VAL A 291 2.94 -16.88 6.32
CA VAL A 291 1.68 -16.42 5.70
C VAL A 291 0.46 -17.22 6.13
N GLY A 292 0.59 -18.14 7.10
CA GLY A 292 -0.53 -18.95 7.59
C GLY A 292 -1.12 -19.90 6.54
N ILE A 293 -0.37 -20.24 5.49
CA ILE A 293 -0.75 -21.23 4.47
C ILE A 293 0.08 -22.49 4.71
N ASN A 294 -0.58 -23.63 4.97
CA ASN A 294 0.09 -24.91 5.25
C ASN A 294 0.20 -25.83 4.02
N GLN A 295 0.78 -25.34 2.92
CA GLN A 295 0.89 -26.11 1.68
C GLN A 295 2.31 -26.11 1.11
N ASN A 296 3.05 -27.22 1.24
CA ASN A 296 4.42 -27.36 0.73
C ASN A 296 4.52 -27.67 -0.79
N LYS A 297 3.43 -27.53 -1.54
CA LYS A 297 3.37 -27.94 -2.95
C LYS A 297 2.87 -26.78 -3.79
N TYR A 298 3.47 -26.60 -4.95
CA TYR A 298 3.05 -25.67 -6.00
C TYR A 298 3.25 -26.34 -7.36
N THR A 299 2.63 -25.79 -8.41
CA THR A 299 2.80 -26.28 -9.79
C THR A 299 3.90 -25.47 -10.46
N LYS A 300 4.92 -26.13 -11.01
CA LYS A 300 6.00 -25.49 -11.78
C LYS A 300 5.51 -25.05 -13.17
N ASP A 301 6.27 -24.20 -13.84
CA ASP A 301 6.00 -23.74 -15.22
C ASP A 301 5.77 -24.90 -16.23
N ASN A 302 6.34 -26.08 -15.98
CA ASN A 302 6.17 -27.27 -16.81
C ASN A 302 5.00 -28.19 -16.39
N GLY A 303 4.14 -27.74 -15.48
CA GLY A 303 2.98 -28.51 -14.98
C GLY A 303 3.29 -29.58 -13.93
N SER A 304 4.58 -29.80 -13.60
CA SER A 304 4.97 -30.76 -12.56
C SER A 304 4.78 -30.17 -11.15
N LEU A 305 4.62 -31.04 -10.15
CA LEU A 305 4.58 -30.62 -8.76
C LEU A 305 6.00 -30.25 -8.27
N GLY A 306 6.15 -29.03 -7.78
CA GLY A 306 7.31 -28.60 -7.02
C GLY A 306 7.25 -29.04 -5.56
N SER A 307 8.41 -29.37 -4.99
CA SER A 307 8.58 -29.77 -3.59
C SER A 307 9.45 -28.79 -2.78
N ASN A 308 9.93 -27.71 -3.40
CA ASN A 308 10.69 -26.64 -2.74
C ASN A 308 9.77 -25.71 -1.93
N TYR A 309 10.34 -24.82 -1.12
CA TYR A 309 9.60 -23.89 -0.27
C TYR A 309 8.89 -22.82 -1.11
N PRO A 310 7.54 -22.82 -1.21
CA PRO A 310 6.84 -21.82 -1.99
C PRO A 310 7.08 -20.42 -1.43
N VAL A 311 7.14 -19.43 -2.31
CA VAL A 311 7.14 -18.02 -1.95
C VAL A 311 5.80 -17.44 -2.38
N ILE A 312 5.03 -16.96 -1.42
CA ILE A 312 3.78 -16.24 -1.70
C ILE A 312 4.13 -14.79 -1.94
N THR A 313 3.84 -14.32 -3.14
CA THR A 313 4.18 -12.96 -3.57
C THR A 313 3.05 -11.97 -3.29
N GLY A 314 1.83 -12.46 -3.04
CA GLY A 314 0.66 -11.66 -2.68
C GLY A 314 0.50 -11.42 -1.19
N LEU A 315 -0.30 -10.40 -0.87
CA LEU A 315 -0.69 -10.08 0.50
C LEU A 315 -1.69 -11.12 1.02
N VAL A 316 -1.32 -11.85 2.07
CA VAL A 316 -2.21 -12.81 2.74
C VAL A 316 -2.53 -12.31 4.13
N ARG A 317 -3.83 -12.17 4.45
CA ARG A 317 -4.25 -11.78 5.80
C ARG A 317 -3.98 -12.92 6.78
N ALA A 318 -3.30 -12.60 7.89
CA ALA A 318 -3.09 -13.54 8.98
C ALA A 318 -4.42 -13.96 9.62
N ARG A 319 -4.58 -15.25 9.90
CA ARG A 319 -5.75 -15.81 10.58
C ARG A 319 -5.50 -15.82 12.08
N VAL A 320 -6.52 -15.53 12.89
CA VAL A 320 -6.36 -15.41 14.35
C VAL A 320 -7.43 -16.23 15.03
N LYS A 321 -7.05 -17.01 16.06
CA LYS A 321 -7.99 -17.71 16.91
C LYS A 321 -8.61 -16.72 17.91
N THR A 322 -9.94 -16.55 17.87
CA THR A 322 -10.63 -15.57 18.72
C THR A 322 -11.01 -16.14 20.09
N TYR A 323 -10.95 -17.46 20.26
CA TYR A 323 -11.38 -18.17 21.48
C TYR A 323 -12.85 -18.02 21.81
N ASN A 324 -13.64 -17.57 20.84
CA ASN A 324 -15.08 -17.54 20.88
C ASN A 324 -15.59 -18.62 19.92
N SER A 325 -16.15 -19.70 20.46
CA SER A 325 -16.60 -20.87 19.68
C SER A 325 -17.66 -20.52 18.63
N THR A 326 -18.48 -19.50 18.86
CA THR A 326 -19.49 -19.02 17.91
C THR A 326 -18.86 -18.34 16.69
N ILE A 327 -17.71 -17.67 16.87
CA ILE A 327 -16.99 -16.96 15.79
C ILE A 327 -16.01 -17.91 15.09
N ASP A 328 -15.27 -18.69 15.85
CA ASP A 328 -14.20 -19.56 15.34
C ASP A 328 -14.72 -20.73 14.49
N ASN A 329 -15.95 -21.19 14.71
CA ASN A 329 -16.54 -22.30 13.96
C ASN A 329 -17.17 -21.89 12.62
N GLN A 330 -17.29 -20.59 12.36
CA GLN A 330 -18.03 -20.08 11.20
C GLN A 330 -17.14 -19.74 9.99
N ASN A 331 -15.85 -20.11 9.99
CA ASN A 331 -14.88 -19.73 8.95
C ASN A 331 -14.88 -18.22 8.64
N TYR A 332 -15.30 -17.37 9.60
CA TYR A 332 -15.36 -15.93 9.42
C TYR A 332 -13.96 -15.32 9.55
N PHE A 333 -13.16 -15.48 8.51
CA PHE A 333 -11.89 -14.75 8.39
C PHE A 333 -12.13 -13.23 8.44
N SER A 334 -13.34 -12.75 8.10
CA SER A 334 -13.71 -11.33 8.01
C SER A 334 -14.66 -10.84 9.12
N SER A 335 -14.79 -11.56 10.25
CA SER A 335 -15.65 -11.12 11.37
C SER A 335 -15.22 -9.75 11.90
N SER A 336 -16.15 -8.81 12.11
CA SER A 336 -15.89 -7.51 12.74
C SER A 336 -15.43 -7.62 14.20
N LEU A 337 -15.64 -8.79 14.84
CA LEU A 337 -15.26 -9.08 16.22
C LEU A 337 -13.84 -9.65 16.35
N ARG A 338 -13.10 -9.79 15.24
CA ARG A 338 -11.71 -10.26 15.26
C ARG A 338 -10.79 -9.27 15.99
N PRO A 339 -9.72 -9.73 16.66
CA PRO A 339 -8.71 -8.86 17.23
C PRO A 339 -8.13 -7.92 16.17
N LYS A 340 -7.95 -6.67 16.57
CA LYS A 340 -7.26 -5.64 15.78
C LYS A 340 -5.87 -5.42 16.35
N PHE A 341 -4.89 -5.19 15.48
CA PHE A 341 -3.47 -5.14 15.80
C PHE A 341 -2.90 -3.74 15.67
N VAL A 342 -1.91 -3.42 16.51
CA VAL A 342 -1.18 -2.14 16.53
C VAL A 342 0.30 -2.32 16.20
N ASP A 343 0.83 -3.53 16.37
CA ASP A 343 2.20 -3.87 16.02
C ASP A 343 2.29 -5.35 15.60
N PHE A 344 3.29 -5.70 14.81
CA PHE A 344 3.54 -7.08 14.39
C PHE A 344 5.01 -7.31 14.04
N PHE A 345 5.45 -8.55 14.06
CA PHE A 345 6.77 -8.95 13.60
C PHE A 345 6.63 -10.21 12.76
N SER A 346 7.19 -10.21 11.55
CA SER A 346 7.13 -11.35 10.64
C SER A 346 8.50 -11.64 10.02
N THR A 347 8.93 -12.90 10.11
CA THR A 347 10.14 -13.40 9.44
C THR A 347 10.01 -14.91 9.14
N VAL A 348 10.76 -15.41 8.15
CA VAL A 348 10.78 -16.85 7.81
C VAL A 348 11.09 -17.75 8.98
N PHE A 349 11.95 -17.37 9.92
CA PHE A 349 12.33 -18.26 11.02
C PHE A 349 11.40 -18.22 12.22
N HIS A 350 10.60 -17.16 12.38
CA HIS A 350 9.79 -16.95 13.59
C HIS A 350 8.30 -16.88 13.29
N SER A 351 7.91 -17.10 12.03
CA SER A 351 6.55 -16.86 11.54
C SER A 351 6.12 -15.41 11.82
N THR A 352 4.83 -15.21 12.03
CA THR A 352 4.21 -13.92 12.30
C THR A 352 3.70 -13.87 13.73
N CYS A 353 4.00 -12.77 14.41
CA CYS A 353 3.44 -12.38 15.68
C CYS A 353 2.76 -11.02 15.55
N GLY A 354 1.67 -10.79 16.26
CA GLY A 354 0.91 -9.55 16.30
C GLY A 354 0.55 -9.15 17.72
N ILE A 355 0.54 -7.85 18.01
CA ILE A 355 0.08 -7.28 19.27
C ILE A 355 -1.24 -6.57 19.04
N SER A 356 -2.28 -6.97 19.77
CA SER A 356 -3.62 -6.42 19.62
C SER A 356 -3.72 -5.00 20.20
N THR A 357 -4.78 -4.26 19.85
CA THR A 357 -5.12 -2.96 20.47
C THR A 357 -5.35 -3.06 21.98
N LYS A 358 -5.54 -4.28 22.52
CA LYS A 358 -5.65 -4.55 23.96
C LYS A 358 -4.31 -4.91 24.61
N GLY A 359 -3.23 -4.97 23.84
CA GLY A 359 -1.92 -5.43 24.29
C GLY A 359 -1.79 -6.95 24.38
N GLU A 360 -2.70 -7.71 23.76
CA GLU A 360 -2.61 -9.16 23.69
C GLU A 360 -1.55 -9.57 22.66
N LEU A 361 -0.63 -10.47 23.02
CA LEU A 361 0.32 -11.04 22.08
C LEU A 361 -0.27 -12.27 21.40
N TYR A 362 -0.26 -12.29 20.07
CA TYR A 362 -0.64 -13.42 19.24
C TYR A 362 0.55 -13.87 18.39
N CYS A 363 0.84 -15.17 18.32
CA CYS A 363 1.86 -15.71 17.41
C CYS A 363 1.39 -17.04 16.81
N GLY A 364 1.88 -17.37 15.62
CA GLY A 364 1.55 -18.63 14.93
C GLY A 364 2.75 -19.26 14.24
N GLY A 365 2.53 -20.36 13.51
CA GLY A 365 3.55 -21.06 12.72
C GLY A 365 4.42 -22.06 13.51
N LEU A 366 5.34 -22.70 12.78
CA LEU A 366 6.13 -23.84 13.27
C LEU A 366 7.15 -23.44 14.36
N ALA A 367 7.76 -22.27 14.23
CA ALA A 367 8.82 -21.82 15.13
C ALA A 367 8.36 -21.62 16.58
N SER A 368 7.13 -21.13 16.77
CA SER A 368 6.51 -21.02 18.10
C SER A 368 6.10 -22.37 18.69
N ALA A 369 5.88 -23.39 17.85
CA ALA A 369 5.45 -24.73 18.28
C ALA A 369 6.61 -25.59 18.80
N TYR A 370 7.84 -25.32 18.35
CA TYR A 370 9.03 -26.11 18.69
C TYR A 370 9.86 -25.57 19.86
N GLN A 371 9.48 -24.42 20.45
CA GLN A 371 10.16 -23.91 21.65
C GLN A 371 9.64 -24.60 22.92
N LYS A 372 10.55 -24.88 23.86
CA LYS A 372 10.21 -25.46 25.16
C LYS A 372 9.38 -24.45 25.98
N GLY A 373 8.25 -24.87 26.53
CA GLY A 373 7.33 -24.02 27.30
C GLY A 373 6.26 -23.38 26.42
N PHE A 374 5.04 -23.91 26.47
CA PHE A 374 3.94 -23.46 25.61
C PHE A 374 3.36 -22.14 26.09
N LEU A 375 3.81 -21.03 25.50
CA LEU A 375 3.21 -19.71 25.70
C LEU A 375 1.80 -19.60 25.12
N TYR A 376 1.41 -20.48 24.20
CA TYR A 376 0.16 -20.33 23.44
C TYR A 376 -0.81 -21.45 23.79
N SER A 377 -2.08 -21.10 23.96
CA SER A 377 -3.08 -22.01 24.56
C SER A 377 -3.46 -23.23 23.69
N ASN A 378 -3.23 -23.18 22.37
CA ASN A 378 -3.80 -24.15 21.42
C ASN A 378 -2.80 -24.66 20.37
N VAL A 379 -1.50 -24.47 20.60
CA VAL A 379 -0.46 -25.05 19.74
C VAL A 379 -0.17 -26.46 20.26
N ASP A 380 -0.77 -27.47 19.63
CA ASP A 380 -0.40 -28.86 19.84
C ASP A 380 0.95 -29.12 19.14
N PRO A 381 2.04 -29.43 19.85
CA PRO A 381 3.34 -29.71 19.23
C PRO A 381 3.34 -30.97 18.34
N SER A 382 2.39 -31.90 18.55
CA SER A 382 2.26 -33.13 17.78
C SER A 382 1.46 -32.95 16.49
N ASN A 383 0.59 -31.94 16.44
CA ASN A 383 -0.17 -31.56 15.25
C ASN A 383 -0.52 -30.06 15.25
N PRO A 384 0.48 -29.18 15.08
CA PRO A 384 0.26 -27.75 15.23
C PRO A 384 -0.62 -27.25 14.09
N SER A 385 -1.74 -26.62 14.42
CA SER A 385 -2.52 -25.87 13.42
C SER A 385 -1.79 -24.57 13.10
N VAL A 386 -0.79 -24.69 12.23
CA VAL A 386 0.19 -23.65 11.89
C VAL A 386 -0.36 -22.50 11.02
N GLU A 387 -1.66 -22.52 10.73
CA GLU A 387 -2.32 -21.52 9.88
C GLU A 387 -2.88 -20.32 10.66
N MET A 388 -2.91 -20.40 11.99
CA MET A 388 -3.50 -19.37 12.86
C MET A 388 -2.47 -18.75 13.81
N LEU A 389 -2.73 -17.49 14.19
CA LEU A 389 -2.11 -16.82 15.32
C LEU A 389 -2.92 -17.13 16.59
N TYR A 390 -2.22 -17.55 17.64
CA TYR A 390 -2.77 -17.93 18.93
C TYR A 390 -2.36 -16.95 20.00
N LYS A 391 -3.29 -16.67 20.93
CA LYS A 391 -3.03 -15.75 22.03
C LYS A 391 -2.06 -16.36 23.04
N SER A 392 -1.15 -15.52 23.52
CA SER A 392 -0.24 -15.82 24.63
C SER A 392 -1.01 -15.97 25.95
N LYS A 393 -0.57 -16.90 26.80
CA LYS A 393 -1.04 -17.07 28.18
C LYS A 393 -0.45 -16.01 29.13
N ASP A 394 0.68 -15.42 28.75
CA ASP A 394 1.40 -14.45 29.59
C ASP A 394 1.10 -13.01 29.22
N PHE A 395 0.96 -12.69 27.93
CA PHE A 395 0.57 -11.38 27.44
C PHE A 395 -0.87 -11.42 26.89
N ASP A 396 -1.83 -11.49 27.81
CA ASP A 396 -3.25 -11.67 27.53
C ASP A 396 -4.06 -10.36 27.52
N GLY A 397 -3.38 -9.22 27.61
CA GLY A 397 -4.00 -7.89 27.58
C GLY A 397 -4.58 -7.40 28.91
N THR A 398 -4.47 -8.18 30.00
CA THR A 398 -4.84 -7.71 31.35
C THR A 398 -3.85 -6.65 31.85
N THR A 399 -4.20 -5.91 32.91
CA THR A 399 -3.52 -4.67 33.35
C THR A 399 -1.99 -4.75 33.38
N ASP A 400 -1.42 -5.87 33.84
CA ASP A 400 0.03 -6.08 33.98
C ASP A 400 0.65 -6.98 32.89
N LYS A 401 -0.13 -7.34 31.87
CA LYS A 401 0.18 -8.36 30.86
C LYS A 401 -0.05 -7.85 29.45
N LYS A 402 0.37 -6.62 29.20
CA LYS A 402 0.25 -5.94 27.90
C LYS A 402 1.59 -5.88 27.18
N ALA A 403 1.65 -6.47 25.99
CA ALA A 403 2.74 -6.26 25.05
C ALA A 403 2.47 -5.01 24.21
N THR A 404 3.54 -4.35 23.77
CA THR A 404 3.45 -3.15 22.91
C THR A 404 4.41 -3.19 21.74
N LYS A 405 5.55 -3.88 21.88
CA LYS A 405 6.40 -4.27 20.75
C LYS A 405 6.91 -5.70 20.90
N ILE A 406 7.20 -6.33 19.78
CA ILE A 406 7.84 -7.64 19.73
C ILE A 406 8.93 -7.68 18.66
N PHE A 407 10.02 -8.35 19.01
CA PHE A 407 11.12 -8.71 18.15
C PHE A 407 11.45 -10.20 18.33
N ALA A 408 11.83 -10.87 17.26
CA ALA A 408 12.31 -12.25 17.33
C ALA A 408 13.58 -12.46 16.50
N ASN A 409 14.51 -13.23 17.05
CA ASN A 409 15.77 -13.59 16.41
C ASN A 409 16.21 -15.01 16.76
N ASP A 410 16.60 -15.80 15.76
CA ASP A 410 16.83 -17.25 15.83
C ASP A 410 15.68 -18.08 16.48
N GLY A 411 15.74 -18.32 17.78
CA GLY A 411 14.69 -18.98 18.57
C GLY A 411 14.33 -18.17 19.81
N PHE A 412 14.58 -16.87 19.77
CA PHE A 412 14.51 -15.96 20.92
C PHE A 412 13.58 -14.80 20.62
N TRP A 413 12.75 -14.46 21.60
CA TRP A 413 11.80 -13.37 21.54
C TRP A 413 12.13 -12.33 22.59
N LEU A 414 12.12 -11.07 22.17
CA LEU A 414 12.10 -9.89 23.03
C LEU A 414 10.74 -9.23 22.92
N ILE A 415 10.10 -9.06 24.07
CA ILE A 415 8.77 -8.50 24.18
C ILE A 415 8.88 -7.25 25.04
N PHE A 416 8.42 -6.14 24.48
CA PHE A 416 8.37 -4.88 25.19
C PHE A 416 6.98 -4.72 25.82
N GLY A 417 6.92 -4.83 27.14
CA GLY A 417 5.68 -4.70 27.90
C GLY A 417 5.54 -3.30 28.46
N ASN A 418 4.40 -2.66 28.21
CA ASN A 418 4.03 -1.39 28.83
C ASN A 418 2.61 -1.50 29.38
N THR A 419 2.45 -1.06 30.62
CA THR A 419 1.15 -0.96 31.29
C THR A 419 0.66 0.49 31.33
N ASP A 420 1.60 1.44 31.28
CA ASP A 420 1.33 2.84 31.55
C ASP A 420 1.31 3.64 30.24
N ILE A 421 0.45 4.66 30.21
CA ILE A 421 0.30 5.58 29.10
C ILE A 421 0.46 7.01 29.65
N ASP A 422 1.06 7.91 28.87
CA ASP A 422 1.13 9.35 29.19
C ASP A 422 -0.16 10.09 28.81
N SER A 423 -0.23 11.40 29.09
CA SER A 423 -1.39 12.24 28.76
C SER A 423 -1.69 12.33 27.25
N ASN A 424 -0.72 11.97 26.41
CA ASN A 424 -0.80 12.04 24.95
C ASN A 424 -1.08 10.66 24.33
N GLY A 425 -1.32 9.63 25.14
CA GLY A 425 -1.61 8.28 24.63
C GLY A 425 -0.35 7.46 24.32
N ASN A 426 0.86 7.94 24.62
CA ASN A 426 2.09 7.18 24.38
C ASN A 426 2.41 6.25 25.54
N TYR A 427 2.85 5.04 25.22
CA TYR A 427 3.35 4.10 26.23
C TYR A 427 4.58 4.65 26.95
N LYS A 428 4.63 4.44 28.27
CA LYS A 428 5.75 4.81 29.13
C LYS A 428 6.05 3.70 30.14
N ASN A 429 7.18 3.81 30.81
CA ASN A 429 7.57 2.92 31.93
C ASN A 429 7.74 1.45 31.51
N GLY A 430 8.21 1.23 30.29
CA GLY A 430 8.27 -0.08 29.68
C GLY A 430 9.35 -0.98 30.24
N ARG A 431 9.04 -2.27 30.21
CA ARG A 431 9.89 -3.36 30.66
C ARG A 431 10.18 -4.30 29.51
N ILE A 432 11.38 -4.88 29.53
CA ILE A 432 11.84 -5.78 28.48
C ILE A 432 11.74 -7.20 29.01
N TYR A 433 11.01 -8.05 28.28
CA TYR A 433 10.83 -9.45 28.59
C TYR A 433 11.46 -10.31 27.51
N ARG A 434 11.91 -11.50 27.89
CA ARG A 434 12.64 -12.42 27.04
C ARG A 434 12.16 -13.85 27.22
N TRP A 435 12.14 -14.57 26.11
CA TRP A 435 11.70 -15.96 26.03
C TRP A 435 12.39 -16.70 24.88
N GLY A 436 12.50 -18.04 24.99
CA GLY A 436 13.15 -18.87 23.98
C GLY A 436 14.66 -18.94 24.15
N ALA A 437 15.38 -19.21 23.07
CA ALA A 437 16.82 -19.50 23.06
C ALA A 437 17.62 -18.73 22.00
N THR A 438 18.82 -18.28 22.37
CA THR A 438 19.80 -17.61 21.51
C THR A 438 21.23 -17.97 21.92
N SER A 439 22.17 -17.91 20.99
CA SER A 439 23.61 -18.16 21.20
C SER A 439 24.50 -16.95 20.87
N ARG A 440 23.90 -15.75 20.80
CA ARG A 440 24.51 -14.52 20.25
C ARG A 440 24.42 -13.31 21.18
N GLY A 441 24.29 -13.55 22.48
CA GLY A 441 24.30 -12.48 23.50
C GLY A 441 23.07 -11.58 23.51
N PHE A 442 22.06 -11.84 22.67
CA PHE A 442 20.81 -11.08 22.61
C PHE A 442 19.98 -11.21 23.89
N GLY A 443 20.23 -12.24 24.70
CA GLY A 443 19.58 -12.47 25.99
C GLY A 443 19.87 -11.41 27.06
N GLY A 444 20.94 -10.62 26.93
CA GLY A 444 21.25 -9.52 27.86
C GLY A 444 21.75 -9.95 29.25
N ASN A 445 22.13 -11.22 29.44
CA ASN A 445 22.49 -11.83 30.73
C ASN A 445 23.98 -12.11 30.90
N ASN A 446 24.87 -11.31 30.31
CA ASN A 446 26.32 -11.52 30.41
C ASN A 446 26.76 -12.92 29.92
N SER A 447 26.02 -13.48 28.97
CA SER A 447 26.30 -14.78 28.37
C SER A 447 25.91 -14.73 26.90
N LEU A 448 26.69 -15.40 26.06
CA LEU A 448 26.32 -15.59 24.65
C LEU A 448 25.05 -16.43 24.54
N ASN A 449 24.94 -17.45 25.40
CA ASN A 449 23.83 -18.36 25.42
C ASN A 449 22.77 -17.90 26.42
N TYR A 450 21.52 -17.92 25.96
CA TYR A 450 20.33 -17.78 26.78
C TYR A 450 19.31 -18.81 26.32
N SER A 451 18.61 -19.43 27.26
CA SER A 451 17.50 -20.33 26.99
C SER A 451 16.57 -20.29 28.19
N SER A 452 15.29 -19.99 27.97
CA SER A 452 14.26 -20.05 29.00
C SER A 452 12.95 -20.57 28.43
N THR A 453 12.29 -21.44 29.18
CA THR A 453 10.96 -21.95 28.84
C THR A 453 9.83 -21.03 29.27
N ASN A 454 10.12 -20.12 30.22
CA ASN A 454 9.19 -19.16 30.76
C ASN A 454 9.62 -17.75 30.36
N ILE A 455 8.66 -16.85 30.20
CA ILE A 455 8.94 -15.44 30.02
C ILE A 455 9.63 -14.92 31.29
N SER A 456 10.73 -14.19 31.11
CA SER A 456 11.46 -13.56 32.21
C SER A 456 11.76 -12.11 31.86
N GLU A 457 11.69 -11.24 32.87
CA GLU A 457 12.09 -9.85 32.70
C GLU A 457 13.63 -9.74 32.59
N LEU A 458 14.11 -8.86 31.71
CA LEU A 458 15.48 -8.41 31.67
C LEU A 458 15.60 -7.16 32.55
N ASN A 459 16.08 -7.35 33.78
CA ASN A 459 16.32 -6.25 34.70
C ASN A 459 17.59 -5.49 34.30
N ILE A 460 17.43 -4.21 33.98
CA ILE A 460 18.52 -3.29 33.66
C ILE A 460 18.54 -2.24 34.76
N GLU A 461 19.71 -2.03 35.35
CA GLU A 461 19.91 -1.06 36.42
C GLU A 461 21.00 -0.05 36.01
N ASP A 462 20.76 1.22 36.32
CA ASP A 462 21.75 2.29 36.25
C ASP A 462 21.86 2.90 37.65
N ASN A 463 23.05 2.85 38.26
CA ASN A 463 23.28 3.23 39.65
C ASN A 463 22.32 2.57 40.66
N LYS A 464 22.06 1.26 40.50
CA LYS A 464 21.11 0.46 41.32
C LYS A 464 19.65 0.90 41.22
N ILE A 465 19.33 1.76 40.25
CA ILE A 465 17.96 2.17 39.95
C ILE A 465 17.52 1.44 38.69
N LYS A 466 16.37 0.79 38.77
CA LYS A 466 15.77 0.10 37.62
C LYS A 466 15.50 1.10 36.48
N VAL A 467 16.03 0.78 35.31
CA VAL A 467 15.80 1.56 34.08
C VAL A 467 14.50 1.08 33.44
N LEU A 468 13.66 2.05 33.07
CA LEU A 468 12.43 1.82 32.32
C LEU A 468 12.54 2.49 30.96
N PHE A 469 11.83 1.94 29.97
CA PHE A 469 12.05 2.28 28.57
C PHE A 469 10.79 2.87 27.91
N LYS A 470 11.02 3.66 26.86
CA LYS A 470 10.00 4.18 25.94
C LYS A 470 9.92 3.33 24.68
N ASP A 471 11.04 2.77 24.23
CA ASP A 471 11.10 2.04 22.96
C ASP A 471 12.17 0.94 22.91
N LEU A 472 11.97 -0.03 22.02
CA LEU A 472 12.85 -1.13 21.67
C LEU A 472 12.90 -1.33 20.15
N THR A 473 14.09 -1.46 19.59
CA THR A 473 14.33 -1.71 18.16
C THR A 473 15.59 -2.56 17.94
N TYR A 474 15.93 -2.87 16.70
CA TYR A 474 17.01 -3.80 16.35
C TYR A 474 17.57 -3.53 14.94
N LEU A 475 18.78 -4.03 14.69
CA LEU A 475 19.41 -4.01 13.37
C LEU A 475 19.20 -5.33 12.64
N LEU A 476 18.98 -5.25 11.33
CA LEU A 476 18.54 -6.38 10.50
C LEU A 476 19.70 -7.16 9.86
N THR A 477 20.86 -6.52 9.68
CA THR A 477 21.97 -7.08 8.91
C THR A 477 22.81 -8.05 9.71
N ILE A 478 22.97 -9.27 9.19
CA ILE A 478 23.90 -10.27 9.75
C ILE A 478 25.30 -9.65 9.85
N GLY A 479 25.93 -9.78 11.02
CA GLY A 479 27.22 -9.16 11.30
C GLY A 479 27.11 -7.77 11.91
N HIS A 480 25.96 -7.11 11.78
CA HIS A 480 25.67 -5.83 12.43
C HIS A 480 24.50 -5.91 13.43
N ARG A 481 23.78 -7.04 13.53
CA ARG A 481 22.59 -7.16 14.40
C ARG A 481 22.93 -6.80 15.85
N LYS A 482 22.19 -5.85 16.38
CA LYS A 482 22.16 -5.43 17.78
C LYS A 482 20.74 -5.07 18.16
N ILE A 483 20.45 -5.13 19.45
CA ILE A 483 19.22 -4.58 20.02
C ILE A 483 19.53 -3.17 20.51
N GLY A 484 18.60 -2.24 20.30
CA GLY A 484 18.63 -0.89 20.82
C GLY A 484 17.40 -0.62 21.66
N ALA A 485 17.57 -0.05 22.85
CA ALA A 485 16.48 0.35 23.74
C ALA A 485 16.62 1.81 24.14
N LEU A 486 15.52 2.56 24.11
CA LEU A 486 15.46 3.97 24.51
C LEU A 486 14.82 4.10 25.89
N SER A 487 15.56 4.64 26.86
CA SER A 487 15.06 4.82 28.23
C SER A 487 14.06 5.97 28.34
N ASN A 488 13.31 6.00 29.45
CA ASN A 488 12.44 7.12 29.80
C ASN A 488 13.21 8.45 29.94
N GLN A 489 14.48 8.38 30.34
CA GLN A 489 15.39 9.50 30.50
C GLN A 489 16.11 9.89 29.20
N GLY A 490 15.73 9.32 28.05
CA GLY A 490 16.32 9.62 26.75
C GLY A 490 17.71 9.03 26.53
N ASP A 491 18.13 8.04 27.33
CA ASP A 491 19.39 7.33 27.13
C ASP A 491 19.20 6.12 26.21
N ILE A 492 20.19 5.82 25.38
CA ILE A 492 20.15 4.64 24.50
C ILE A 492 21.05 3.54 25.07
N TYR A 493 20.51 2.33 25.10
CA TYR A 493 21.21 1.10 25.48
C TYR A 493 21.31 0.17 24.27
N ILE A 494 22.48 -0.43 24.05
CA ILE A 494 22.68 -1.39 22.96
C ILE A 494 23.36 -2.68 23.45
N TRP A 495 22.99 -3.83 22.87
CA TRP A 495 23.63 -5.14 23.14
C TRP A 495 23.37 -6.16 22.03
N GLY A 496 23.97 -7.35 22.17
CA GLY A 496 23.94 -8.45 21.20
C GLY A 496 25.15 -8.44 20.26
N THR A 497 25.50 -9.62 19.75
CA THR A 497 26.65 -9.82 18.86
C THR A 497 26.48 -11.04 17.96
N ASP A 498 26.71 -10.87 16.66
CA ASP A 498 26.66 -11.98 15.69
C ASP A 498 28.03 -12.50 15.26
N TYR A 499 29.08 -11.75 15.55
CA TYR A 499 30.40 -11.95 14.96
C TYR A 499 31.46 -12.34 15.99
N THR A 500 31.20 -12.11 17.28
CA THR A 500 32.10 -12.53 18.35
C THR A 500 31.68 -13.87 18.94
N SER A 501 32.67 -14.65 19.37
CA SER A 501 32.51 -15.84 20.20
C SER A 501 32.75 -15.55 21.70
N SER A 502 32.83 -14.27 22.07
CA SER A 502 33.00 -13.80 23.46
C SER A 502 32.08 -12.61 23.73
N CYS A 503 31.58 -12.52 24.97
CA CYS A 503 30.86 -11.35 25.46
C CYS A 503 31.80 -10.17 25.74
N SER A 504 32.98 -10.45 26.30
CA SER A 504 33.95 -9.43 26.68
C SER A 504 34.95 -9.20 25.55
N VAL A 505 35.06 -7.96 25.13
CA VAL A 505 35.98 -7.50 24.06
C VAL A 505 36.65 -6.20 24.47
N LYS A 506 37.83 -5.92 23.89
CA LYS A 506 38.53 -4.65 24.05
C LYS A 506 38.70 -4.01 22.68
N TRP A 507 38.00 -2.90 22.42
CA TRP A 507 38.02 -2.17 21.15
C TRP A 507 38.40 -0.72 21.38
N GLU A 508 39.38 -0.21 20.64
CA GLU A 508 39.95 1.14 20.82
C GLU A 508 40.23 1.48 22.30
N ASN A 509 40.81 0.51 23.02
CA ASN A 509 41.12 0.57 24.45
C ASN A 509 39.94 0.64 25.43
N ILE A 510 38.71 0.51 24.96
CA ILE A 510 37.51 0.44 25.79
C ILE A 510 37.11 -1.03 25.94
N ASN A 511 36.84 -1.44 27.18
CA ASN A 511 36.31 -2.77 27.48
C ASN A 511 34.79 -2.75 27.31
N TYR A 512 34.27 -3.60 26.44
CA TYR A 512 32.83 -3.79 26.25
C TYR A 512 32.44 -5.19 26.68
N ASN A 513 31.23 -5.28 27.22
CA ASN A 513 30.52 -6.54 27.36
C ASN A 513 29.29 -6.52 26.46
N LEU A 514 29.40 -7.12 25.28
CA LEU A 514 28.38 -7.08 24.24
C LEU A 514 27.11 -7.88 24.61
N CYS A 515 27.14 -8.68 25.67
CA CYS A 515 26.04 -9.53 26.11
C CYS A 515 25.22 -8.92 27.27
N ILE A 516 25.48 -7.67 27.63
CA ILE A 516 24.67 -6.89 28.56
C ILE A 516 24.25 -5.58 27.89
N PRO A 517 23.07 -5.02 28.22
CA PRO A 517 22.68 -3.69 27.78
C PRO A 517 23.72 -2.63 28.19
N ILE A 518 24.39 -2.03 27.21
CA ILE A 518 25.40 -0.98 27.44
C ILE A 518 24.77 0.39 27.16
N LYS A 519 24.73 1.26 28.17
CA LYS A 519 24.38 2.68 28.00
C LYS A 519 25.43 3.38 27.16
N ILE A 520 25.02 4.10 26.11
CA ILE A 520 25.94 4.92 25.31
C ILE A 520 26.30 6.18 26.10
N THR A 521 27.59 6.43 26.29
CA THR A 521 28.15 7.57 27.05
C THR A 521 29.32 8.20 26.29
N ILE A 522 29.77 9.38 26.73
CA ILE A 522 30.98 10.03 26.20
C ILE A 522 32.22 9.12 26.36
N SER A 523 32.31 8.35 27.44
CA SER A 523 33.48 7.52 27.74
C SER A 523 33.60 6.24 26.91
N ASN A 524 32.53 5.83 26.23
CA ASN A 524 32.49 4.59 25.45
C ASN A 524 32.07 4.79 23.99
N SER A 525 32.04 6.04 23.52
CA SER A 525 31.60 6.38 22.18
C SER A 525 32.31 7.62 21.63
N THR A 526 32.10 7.92 20.35
CA THR A 526 32.60 9.15 19.70
C THR A 526 31.81 10.42 20.07
N MET A 527 30.90 10.33 21.04
CA MET A 527 30.06 11.44 21.46
C MET A 527 30.87 12.48 22.23
N ASN A 528 30.82 13.76 21.83
CA ASN A 528 31.56 14.84 22.50
C ASN A 528 30.85 15.39 23.75
N SER A 529 29.54 15.21 23.85
CA SER A 529 28.70 15.70 24.95
C SER A 529 27.48 14.79 25.10
N LEU A 530 26.95 14.60 26.31
CA LEU A 530 25.77 13.75 26.52
C LEU A 530 24.57 14.25 25.70
N ILE A 531 23.94 13.35 24.95
CA ILE A 531 22.76 13.62 24.12
C ILE A 531 21.57 12.85 24.68
N LYS A 532 20.43 13.53 24.79
CA LYS A 532 19.15 12.91 25.11
C LYS A 532 18.32 12.70 23.84
N PHE A 533 17.73 11.52 23.73
CA PHE A 533 17.02 11.07 22.55
C PHE A 533 15.51 10.96 22.81
N GLU A 534 14.72 11.39 21.83
CA GLU A 534 13.26 11.26 21.83
C GLU A 534 12.78 9.99 21.10
N SER A 535 13.54 9.51 20.11
CA SER A 535 13.18 8.31 19.34
C SER A 535 14.40 7.55 18.84
N ILE A 536 14.23 6.24 18.65
CA ILE A 536 15.20 5.36 18.01
C ILE A 536 14.49 4.45 16.99
N GLN A 537 15.12 4.23 15.84
CA GLN A 537 14.63 3.34 14.79
C GLN A 537 15.76 2.43 14.31
N GLY A 538 15.42 1.17 14.03
CA GLY A 538 16.30 0.18 13.43
C GLY A 538 16.55 0.48 11.94
N GLY A 539 17.81 0.44 11.54
CA GLY A 539 18.22 0.39 10.15
C GLY A 539 18.78 -0.98 9.78
N LEU A 540 19.43 -1.05 8.62
CA LEU A 540 20.12 -2.28 8.21
C LEU A 540 21.32 -2.58 9.11
N ASP A 541 22.23 -1.62 9.29
CA ASP A 541 23.49 -1.79 10.03
C ASP A 541 23.81 -0.67 11.02
N ALA A 542 22.91 0.30 11.16
CA ALA A 542 22.99 1.38 12.12
C ALA A 542 21.58 1.79 12.59
N PHE A 543 21.47 2.31 13.80
CA PHE A 543 20.23 2.89 14.30
C PHE A 543 20.14 4.35 13.87
N VAL A 544 18.93 4.78 13.53
CA VAL A 544 18.58 6.19 13.37
C VAL A 544 18.04 6.67 14.71
N ALA A 545 18.73 7.60 15.36
CA ALA A 545 18.28 8.20 16.61
C ALA A 545 17.97 9.68 16.41
N LYS A 546 16.91 10.16 17.05
CA LYS A 546 16.52 11.57 17.03
C LYS A 546 16.63 12.14 18.44
N SER A 547 17.38 13.23 18.57
CA SER A 547 17.53 13.96 19.84
C SER A 547 16.28 14.75 20.18
N GLU A 548 16.11 15.12 21.45
CA GLU A 548 14.99 15.97 21.91
C GLU A 548 14.97 17.36 21.24
N ASN A 549 16.11 17.80 20.69
CA ASN A 549 16.23 19.05 19.90
C ASN A 549 15.90 18.85 18.41
N GLY A 550 15.35 17.70 18.04
CA GLY A 550 14.94 17.39 16.67
C GLY A 550 16.06 16.92 15.72
N LYS A 551 17.32 16.85 16.18
CA LYS A 551 18.48 16.48 15.34
C LYS A 551 18.67 14.97 15.22
N TYR A 552 19.08 14.49 14.05
CA TYR A 552 19.27 13.07 13.76
C TYR A 552 20.73 12.62 13.91
N TYR A 553 20.90 11.36 14.33
CA TYR A 553 22.19 10.73 14.57
C TYR A 553 22.21 9.30 14.02
N LYS A 554 23.35 8.92 13.45
CA LYS A 554 23.71 7.54 13.15
C LYS A 554 24.38 6.91 14.34
N LEU A 555 23.81 5.84 14.88
CA LEU A 555 24.43 5.03 15.93
C LEU A 555 24.83 3.67 15.38
N SER A 556 26.11 3.35 15.43
CA SER A 556 26.63 2.04 15.01
C SER A 556 27.74 1.59 15.95
N HIS A 557 28.02 0.29 15.98
CA HIS A 557 29.12 -0.24 16.78
C HIS A 557 29.91 -1.26 15.92
N PRO A 558 30.73 -0.74 14.98
CA PRO A 558 31.54 -1.55 14.09
C PRO A 558 32.56 -2.38 14.86
N ILE A 559 32.99 -3.51 14.28
CA ILE A 559 33.99 -4.39 14.90
C ILE A 559 35.30 -3.61 15.10
N ASN A 560 35.94 -3.79 16.26
CA ASN A 560 37.20 -3.15 16.64
C ASN A 560 37.14 -1.62 16.78
N LYS A 561 35.94 -1.04 16.83
CA LYS A 561 35.72 0.40 17.02
C LYS A 561 34.95 0.65 18.31
N GLN A 562 35.17 1.80 18.92
CA GLN A 562 34.24 2.30 19.93
C GLN A 562 32.87 2.58 19.29
N ILE A 563 31.84 2.79 20.12
CA ILE A 563 30.49 3.10 19.61
C ILE A 563 30.53 4.40 18.82
N GLN A 564 30.09 4.36 17.56
CA GLN A 564 30.08 5.51 16.66
C GLN A 564 28.75 6.23 16.79
N VAL A 565 28.80 7.51 17.14
CA VAL A 565 27.68 8.45 17.21
C VAL A 565 27.98 9.61 16.28
N ILE A 566 27.30 9.65 15.14
CA ILE A 566 27.59 10.59 14.06
C ILE A 566 26.39 11.50 13.85
N SER A 567 26.61 12.82 13.93
CA SER A 567 25.59 13.83 13.62
C SER A 567 25.27 13.82 12.12
N VAL A 568 23.98 13.65 11.79
CA VAL A 568 23.53 13.70 10.39
C VAL A 568 23.75 15.09 9.80
N ASP A 569 23.41 16.14 10.54
CA ASP A 569 23.53 17.54 10.11
C ASP A 569 24.95 17.92 9.67
N GLU A 570 25.98 17.35 10.32
CA GLU A 570 27.37 17.60 9.96
C GLU A 570 27.80 16.77 8.76
N VAL A 571 27.37 15.51 8.67
CA VAL A 571 27.73 14.63 7.56
C VAL A 571 27.13 15.10 6.24
N ILE A 572 25.87 15.54 6.23
CA ILE A 572 25.21 15.94 4.98
C ILE A 572 25.86 17.17 4.33
N LYS A 573 26.53 18.04 5.10
CA LYS A 573 27.29 19.20 4.56
C LYS A 573 28.41 18.80 3.61
N THR A 574 28.86 17.54 3.68
CA THR A 574 29.90 17.02 2.78
C THR A 574 29.37 16.61 1.40
N TYR A 575 28.06 16.56 1.21
CA TYR A 575 27.42 16.20 -0.06
C TYR A 575 27.29 17.42 -0.96
N SER A 576 27.61 17.28 -2.25
CA SER A 576 27.56 18.38 -3.22
C SER A 576 26.16 18.95 -3.45
N GLU A 577 25.12 18.19 -3.12
CA GLU A 577 23.71 18.57 -3.24
C GLU A 577 23.11 19.19 -1.96
N TYR A 578 23.93 19.34 -0.91
CA TYR A 578 23.54 20.05 0.30
C TYR A 578 23.28 21.54 0.02
N VAL A 579 22.16 22.04 0.55
CA VAL A 579 21.73 23.43 0.48
C VAL A 579 21.27 23.83 1.88
N ALA A 580 22.03 24.71 2.53
CA ALA A 580 21.84 25.06 3.94
C ALA A 580 20.40 25.48 4.30
N GLU A 581 19.73 26.25 3.43
CA GLU A 581 18.34 26.67 3.64
C GLU A 581 17.37 25.48 3.60
N ASN A 582 17.48 24.60 2.60
CA ASN A 582 16.55 23.49 2.42
C ASN A 582 16.79 22.37 3.45
N ASP A 583 18.06 22.14 3.80
CA ASP A 583 18.53 21.01 4.61
C ASP A 583 18.72 21.38 6.10
N ALA A 584 18.25 22.55 6.54
CA ALA A 584 18.25 22.96 7.96
C ALA A 584 17.33 22.07 8.82
N GLU A 585 16.25 21.58 8.22
CA GLU A 585 15.31 20.63 8.81
C GLU A 585 15.26 19.35 7.96
N ILE A 586 15.38 18.22 8.64
CA ILE A 586 15.35 16.88 8.04
C ILE A 586 14.03 16.23 8.46
N LEU A 587 13.22 15.83 7.48
CA LEU A 587 11.92 15.18 7.71
C LEU A 587 12.07 13.67 7.93
N SER A 588 13.04 13.06 7.24
CA SER A 588 13.30 11.62 7.30
C SER A 588 14.73 11.32 6.87
N VAL A 589 15.35 10.32 7.49
CA VAL A 589 16.71 9.88 7.16
C VAL A 589 16.83 8.38 7.39
N ASP A 590 17.61 7.72 6.55
CA ASP A 590 18.07 6.35 6.78
C ASP A 590 19.49 6.17 6.22
N PHE A 591 20.16 5.09 6.58
CA PHE A 591 21.55 4.86 6.21
C PHE A 591 21.66 3.83 5.09
N SER A 592 22.11 4.30 3.93
CA SER A 592 22.38 3.51 2.73
C SER A 592 23.88 3.28 2.57
N ARG A 593 24.27 2.53 1.55
CA ARG A 593 25.67 2.35 1.18
C ARG A 593 26.07 3.33 0.09
N LYS A 594 27.29 3.87 0.18
CA LYS A 594 27.91 4.49 -0.99
C LYS A 594 28.22 3.41 -2.01
N LEU A 595 28.26 3.76 -3.29
CA LEU A 595 28.64 2.81 -4.35
C LEU A 595 30.07 2.27 -4.18
N THR A 596 30.90 2.96 -3.40
CA THR A 596 32.25 2.54 -3.01
C THR A 596 32.28 1.54 -1.85
N ASP A 597 31.17 1.36 -1.13
CA ASP A 597 31.07 0.47 0.05
C ASP A 597 30.84 -0.99 -0.38
N THR A 598 31.82 -1.58 -1.07
CA THR A 598 31.71 -2.93 -1.64
C THR A 598 31.72 -4.06 -0.59
N ASN A 599 32.33 -3.81 0.58
CA ASN A 599 32.38 -4.81 1.65
C ASN A 599 31.20 -4.65 2.63
N LYS A 600 30.26 -5.59 2.58
CA LYS A 600 29.07 -5.64 3.45
C LYS A 600 29.37 -5.90 4.92
N SER A 601 30.52 -6.46 5.26
CA SER A 601 30.92 -6.66 6.66
C SER A 601 31.29 -5.35 7.36
N ASN A 602 31.56 -4.29 6.61
CA ASN A 602 31.77 -2.95 7.14
C ASN A 602 30.43 -2.22 7.28
N SER A 603 30.32 -1.35 8.28
CA SER A 603 29.17 -0.46 8.41
C SER A 603 29.07 0.47 7.20
N SER A 604 27.84 0.69 6.76
CA SER A 604 27.50 1.63 5.69
C SER A 604 28.11 3.01 5.93
N THR A 605 28.54 3.70 4.87
CA THR A 605 29.00 5.10 4.96
C THR A 605 28.07 6.08 4.26
N GLY A 606 27.07 5.58 3.54
CA GLY A 606 26.10 6.39 2.83
C GLY A 606 24.95 6.88 3.73
N ILE A 607 24.23 7.86 3.21
CA ILE A 607 23.06 8.45 3.84
C ILE A 607 22.03 8.84 2.80
N VAL A 608 20.76 8.68 3.11
CA VAL A 608 19.66 9.25 2.34
C VAL A 608 18.78 10.05 3.26
N TRP A 609 18.37 11.25 2.83
CA TRP A 609 17.52 12.10 3.63
C TRP A 609 16.49 12.85 2.81
N VAL A 610 15.39 13.17 3.47
CA VAL A 610 14.31 14.02 2.96
C VAL A 610 14.38 15.34 3.72
N ASN A 611 14.47 16.44 3.00
CA ASN A 611 14.58 17.78 3.59
C ASN A 611 13.23 18.49 3.72
N SER A 612 13.25 19.70 4.29
CA SER A 612 12.05 20.54 4.50
C SER A 612 11.24 20.86 3.23
N LYS A 613 11.86 20.80 2.04
CA LYS A 613 11.20 21.02 0.74
C LYS A 613 10.69 19.73 0.09
N ASN A 614 10.65 18.64 0.85
CA ASN A 614 10.24 17.30 0.41
C ASN A 614 11.11 16.76 -0.73
N GLU A 615 12.41 17.11 -0.72
CA GLU A 615 13.39 16.63 -1.70
C GLU A 615 14.16 15.45 -1.12
N LEU A 616 14.27 14.35 -1.87
CA LEU A 616 15.15 13.24 -1.52
C LEU A 616 16.56 13.53 -2.02
N LYS A 617 17.53 13.41 -1.12
CA LYS A 617 18.96 13.62 -1.36
C LYS A 617 19.78 12.47 -0.77
N GLY A 618 21.04 12.37 -1.18
CA GLY A 618 22.05 11.45 -0.69
C GLY A 618 22.33 10.26 -1.61
N ASP A 619 22.80 9.17 -1.03
CA ASP A 619 23.19 7.95 -1.74
C ASP A 619 21.98 7.05 -2.01
N TYR A 620 20.99 7.55 -2.75
CA TYR A 620 19.79 6.81 -3.15
C TYR A 620 19.96 6.01 -4.45
N PHE A 621 21.16 5.99 -5.01
CA PHE A 621 21.48 5.30 -6.25
C PHE A 621 21.94 3.86 -6.04
N THR A 622 21.77 3.07 -7.09
CA THR A 622 22.41 1.77 -7.31
C THR A 622 23.45 1.92 -8.43
N THR A 623 24.34 0.94 -8.60
CA THR A 623 25.30 0.94 -9.72
C THR A 623 24.61 1.02 -11.08
N THR A 624 23.39 0.47 -11.20
CA THR A 624 22.60 0.44 -12.43
C THR A 624 21.95 1.77 -12.80
N ASN A 625 21.59 2.62 -11.82
CA ASN A 625 20.83 3.86 -12.08
C ASN A 625 21.58 5.16 -11.75
N LYS A 626 22.84 5.09 -11.29
CA LYS A 626 23.65 6.25 -10.90
C LYS A 626 23.82 7.32 -12.01
N ASP A 627 23.87 6.89 -13.27
CA ASP A 627 24.07 7.77 -14.43
C ASP A 627 22.77 7.95 -15.25
N ASP A 628 21.67 7.37 -14.80
CA ASP A 628 20.41 7.40 -15.53
C ASP A 628 19.67 8.73 -15.28
N LYS A 629 19.53 9.51 -16.35
CA LYS A 629 18.85 10.81 -16.29
C LYS A 629 17.37 10.68 -15.94
N MET A 630 16.68 9.68 -16.50
CA MET A 630 15.26 9.45 -16.25
C MET A 630 15.02 9.09 -14.79
N PHE A 631 15.90 8.29 -14.19
CA PHE A 631 15.86 7.99 -12.75
C PHE A 631 15.99 9.26 -11.90
N LYS A 632 17.01 10.09 -12.18
CA LYS A 632 17.23 11.35 -11.45
C LYS A 632 16.05 12.32 -11.59
N ASP A 633 15.50 12.44 -12.80
CA ASP A 633 14.37 13.32 -13.07
C ASP A 633 13.11 12.81 -12.35
N ALA A 634 12.87 11.50 -12.31
CA ALA A 634 11.75 10.90 -11.57
C ALA A 634 11.86 11.16 -10.06
N ILE A 635 13.03 10.92 -9.45
CA ILE A 635 13.26 11.20 -8.01
C ILE A 635 12.97 12.67 -7.67
N LYS A 636 13.39 13.61 -8.53
CA LYS A 636 13.18 15.06 -8.34
C LYS A 636 11.72 15.49 -8.45
N GLN A 637 10.91 14.79 -9.25
CA GLN A 637 9.50 15.11 -9.44
C GLN A 637 8.64 14.67 -8.25
N ILE A 638 9.02 13.59 -7.57
CA ILE A 638 8.29 13.08 -6.40
C ILE A 638 8.61 13.97 -5.18
N LYS A 639 7.57 14.39 -4.46
CA LYS A 639 7.70 15.13 -3.20
C LYS A 639 7.66 14.16 -2.04
N TRP A 640 8.81 13.91 -1.43
CA TRP A 640 9.00 12.86 -0.44
C TRP A 640 8.66 13.31 0.97
N LYS A 641 8.03 12.42 1.74
CA LYS A 641 7.72 12.57 3.17
C LYS A 641 8.63 11.67 4.02
N LYS A 642 8.89 10.44 3.60
CA LYS A 642 9.78 9.50 4.30
C LYS A 642 10.58 8.61 3.35
N ILE A 643 11.71 8.10 3.83
CA ILE A 643 12.57 7.15 3.12
C ILE A 643 12.98 6.00 4.05
N LYS A 644 13.11 4.80 3.48
CA LYS A 644 13.64 3.61 4.16
C LYS A 644 14.58 2.85 3.24
N VAL A 645 15.75 2.49 3.76
CA VAL A 645 16.65 1.53 3.13
C VAL A 645 16.27 0.14 3.64
N ILE A 646 15.88 -0.72 2.72
CA ILE A 646 15.28 -2.02 3.04
C ILE A 646 16.22 -3.19 2.70
N GLN A 647 17.20 -2.98 1.82
CA GLN A 647 18.12 -4.02 1.37
C GLN A 647 19.56 -3.49 1.22
N ASP A 648 20.56 -4.35 1.47
CA ASP A 648 21.98 -3.99 1.55
C ASP A 648 22.58 -3.36 0.29
N ASP A 649 22.08 -3.74 -0.87
CA ASP A 649 22.44 -3.24 -2.20
C ASP A 649 21.57 -2.02 -2.59
N ASN A 650 21.20 -1.21 -1.60
CA ASN A 650 20.38 -0.02 -1.76
C ASN A 650 19.01 -0.29 -2.40
N GLY A 651 18.35 -1.40 -2.02
CA GLY A 651 16.91 -1.50 -2.17
C GLY A 651 16.23 -0.51 -1.24
N MET A 652 15.41 0.38 -1.77
CA MET A 652 14.79 1.47 -1.01
C MET A 652 13.31 1.59 -1.31
N CYS A 653 12.57 2.07 -0.30
CA CYS A 653 11.18 2.49 -0.44
C CYS A 653 10.99 3.84 0.24
N GLY A 654 10.35 4.77 -0.47
CA GLY A 654 9.96 6.07 0.05
C GLY A 654 8.46 6.30 -0.05
N ILE A 655 7.99 7.27 0.71
CA ILE A 655 6.61 7.75 0.71
C ILE A 655 6.61 9.17 0.21
N ASP A 656 5.68 9.50 -0.66
CA ASP A 656 5.44 10.88 -1.04
C ASP A 656 4.49 11.62 -0.06
N VAL A 657 4.27 12.91 -0.29
CA VAL A 657 3.34 13.74 0.48
C VAL A 657 1.87 13.33 0.33
N ASN A 658 1.53 12.55 -0.70
CA ASN A 658 0.19 11.98 -0.93
C ASN A 658 0.04 10.58 -0.30
N ASN A 659 1.01 10.15 0.51
CA ASN A 659 1.08 8.83 1.12
C ASN A 659 1.14 7.68 0.10
N GLN A 660 1.72 7.91 -1.08
CA GLN A 660 2.00 6.90 -2.10
C GLN A 660 3.38 6.32 -1.87
N MET A 661 3.49 4.98 -1.88
CA MET A 661 4.76 4.29 -1.72
C MET A 661 5.43 4.05 -3.07
N TYR A 662 6.70 4.41 -3.16
CA TYR A 662 7.56 4.15 -4.32
C TYR A 662 8.78 3.36 -3.89
N CYS A 663 9.14 2.33 -4.63
CA CYS A 663 10.33 1.54 -4.36
C CYS A 663 11.22 1.40 -5.59
N TRP A 664 12.54 1.27 -5.36
CA TRP A 664 13.54 1.04 -6.41
C TRP A 664 14.77 0.32 -5.86
N GLY A 665 15.58 -0.25 -6.75
CA GLY A 665 16.72 -1.08 -6.41
C GLY A 665 16.32 -2.55 -6.25
N MET A 666 17.10 -3.28 -5.46
CA MET A 666 16.91 -4.71 -5.24
C MET A 666 15.70 -4.98 -4.33
N MET A 667 14.72 -5.76 -4.83
CA MET A 667 13.47 -6.08 -4.12
C MET A 667 13.35 -7.57 -3.78
N SER A 668 14.36 -8.35 -4.11
CA SER A 668 14.52 -9.74 -3.72
C SER A 668 15.69 -9.92 -2.77
N TYR A 669 15.58 -10.89 -1.87
CA TYR A 669 16.68 -11.34 -1.03
C TYR A 669 17.00 -12.79 -1.36
N TYR A 670 18.29 -13.11 -1.38
CA TYR A 670 18.79 -14.47 -1.63
C TYR A 670 19.61 -14.97 -0.44
N GLY A 671 19.51 -16.26 -0.11
CA GLY A 671 20.32 -16.87 0.93
C GLY A 671 20.28 -18.40 0.94
N SER A 672 21.06 -19.02 1.84
CA SER A 672 20.97 -20.45 2.12
C SER A 672 19.75 -20.77 2.97
N ASP A 673 19.26 -22.03 2.95
CA ASP A 673 18.31 -22.56 3.94
C ASP A 673 16.99 -21.76 4.06
N MET A 674 16.13 -21.83 3.03
CA MET A 674 14.76 -21.25 3.02
C MET A 674 14.69 -19.71 3.00
N ARG A 675 15.80 -19.00 2.75
CA ARG A 675 15.87 -17.54 2.93
C ARG A 675 15.44 -16.70 1.73
N ASP A 676 15.26 -17.32 0.57
CA ASP A 676 14.93 -16.59 -0.66
C ASP A 676 13.49 -16.05 -0.60
N THR A 677 13.31 -14.75 -0.84
CA THR A 677 12.00 -14.09 -0.79
C THR A 677 11.99 -12.79 -1.61
N PHE A 678 10.79 -12.25 -1.83
CA PHE A 678 10.59 -10.84 -2.18
C PHE A 678 10.35 -10.01 -0.92
N MET A 679 10.88 -8.80 -0.92
CA MET A 679 10.73 -7.84 0.17
C MET A 679 9.44 -7.05 0.08
N LEU A 680 8.87 -6.96 -1.13
CA LEU A 680 7.59 -6.31 -1.41
C LEU A 680 6.56 -7.33 -1.88
N PRO A 681 5.26 -7.08 -1.66
CA PRO A 681 4.24 -7.85 -2.33
C PRO A 681 4.29 -7.54 -3.84
N VAL A 682 4.27 -8.58 -4.64
CA VAL A 682 4.57 -8.54 -6.08
C VAL A 682 3.27 -8.57 -6.91
N PHE A 683 2.15 -8.09 -6.37
CA PHE A 683 0.85 -8.08 -7.07
C PHE A 683 0.49 -6.75 -7.74
N ASN A 684 1.18 -5.66 -7.39
CA ASN A 684 0.74 -4.31 -7.71
C ASN A 684 1.76 -3.51 -8.52
N THR A 685 2.60 -4.18 -9.31
CA THR A 685 3.53 -3.48 -10.22
C THR A 685 3.21 -3.82 -11.68
N ASN A 686 3.29 -2.83 -12.57
CA ASN A 686 3.03 -3.03 -14.00
C ASN A 686 4.21 -3.71 -14.74
N LEU A 687 5.09 -4.41 -14.02
CA LEU A 687 6.40 -4.86 -14.51
C LEU A 687 6.43 -6.34 -14.94
N TYR A 688 5.28 -7.02 -15.02
CA TYR A 688 5.24 -8.49 -15.23
C TYR A 688 5.09 -8.90 -16.69
N ASP A 689 5.68 -10.06 -16.99
CA ASP A 689 5.30 -10.88 -18.15
C ASP A 689 3.85 -11.34 -17.97
N THR A 690 2.96 -10.85 -18.82
CA THR A 690 1.52 -11.13 -18.78
C THR A 690 1.19 -12.61 -19.01
N ASN A 691 2.16 -13.43 -19.39
CA ASN A 691 1.95 -14.85 -19.69
C ASN A 691 2.24 -15.79 -18.51
N LYS A 692 2.57 -15.26 -17.31
CA LYS A 692 2.89 -16.07 -16.13
C LYS A 692 2.03 -15.71 -14.92
N ASP A 693 1.59 -16.72 -14.17
CA ASP A 693 0.97 -16.55 -12.85
C ASP A 693 2.06 -16.48 -11.79
N PHE A 694 2.15 -15.34 -11.14
CA PHE A 694 3.18 -15.04 -10.16
C PHE A 694 2.68 -15.11 -8.71
N LEU A 695 1.45 -15.60 -8.46
CA LEU A 695 0.86 -15.66 -7.11
C LEU A 695 1.71 -16.46 -6.12
N ILE A 696 2.28 -17.55 -6.62
CA ILE A 696 3.12 -18.48 -5.88
C ILE A 696 4.30 -18.81 -6.78
N VAL A 697 5.52 -18.66 -6.27
CA VAL A 697 6.72 -18.97 -7.05
C VAL A 697 7.67 -19.91 -6.31
N GLU A 698 8.56 -20.56 -7.06
CA GLU A 698 9.62 -21.40 -6.50
C GLU A 698 10.64 -20.52 -5.75
N GLY A 699 10.95 -20.92 -4.51
CA GLY A 699 12.03 -20.34 -3.71
C GLY A 699 12.78 -21.38 -2.86
N GLY A 700 13.99 -21.01 -2.42
CA GLY A 700 14.85 -21.82 -1.54
C GLY A 700 16.14 -22.32 -2.20
N ASN A 701 17.13 -22.65 -1.37
CA ASN A 701 18.47 -23.07 -1.80
C ASN A 701 19.15 -22.08 -2.76
N SER A 702 19.00 -20.78 -2.47
CA SER A 702 19.54 -19.70 -3.29
C SER A 702 18.98 -19.69 -4.71
N ASN A 703 17.71 -20.05 -4.83
CA ASN A 703 16.90 -19.98 -6.04
C ASN A 703 15.61 -19.22 -5.73
N LEU A 704 15.25 -18.30 -6.62
CA LEU A 704 13.99 -17.58 -6.61
C LEU A 704 13.56 -17.43 -8.06
N THR A 705 12.31 -17.74 -8.36
CA THR A 705 11.77 -17.62 -9.72
C THR A 705 11.96 -16.18 -10.21
N ASN A 706 12.61 -16.02 -11.37
CA ASN A 706 12.74 -14.72 -12.00
C ASN A 706 11.36 -14.22 -12.45
N MET A 707 11.01 -13.01 -12.01
CA MET A 707 9.68 -12.40 -12.24
C MET A 707 9.68 -11.37 -13.37
N THR A 708 10.83 -11.13 -13.97
CA THR A 708 11.08 -10.05 -14.94
C THR A 708 11.67 -10.60 -16.23
N SER A 709 11.28 -10.02 -17.37
CA SER A 709 11.92 -10.28 -18.67
C SER A 709 13.31 -9.67 -18.75
N ASP A 710 14.10 -10.11 -19.74
CA ASP A 710 15.56 -9.93 -19.88
C ASP A 710 16.15 -8.56 -19.46
N GLU A 711 15.46 -7.44 -19.72
CA GLU A 711 15.93 -6.08 -19.37
C GLU A 711 15.83 -5.68 -17.89
N TRP A 712 15.01 -6.38 -17.09
CA TRP A 712 14.73 -6.04 -15.68
C TRP A 712 15.33 -7.05 -14.69
N SER A 713 16.10 -8.01 -15.21
CA SER A 713 16.88 -8.95 -14.42
C SER A 713 18.26 -8.37 -14.10
N THR A 714 18.71 -8.48 -12.85
CA THR A 714 20.08 -8.13 -12.47
C THR A 714 20.77 -9.26 -11.72
N THR A 715 22.09 -9.18 -11.62
CA THR A 715 22.87 -10.00 -10.70
C THR A 715 22.99 -9.26 -9.37
N ASN A 716 22.61 -9.90 -8.26
CA ASN A 716 22.82 -9.31 -6.95
C ASN A 716 24.30 -9.35 -6.55
N SER A 717 24.66 -8.73 -5.41
CA SER A 717 26.04 -8.76 -4.89
C SER A 717 26.61 -10.16 -4.66
N ASP A 718 25.74 -11.15 -4.48
CA ASP A 718 26.09 -12.52 -4.15
C ASP A 718 26.25 -13.38 -5.42
N GLY A 719 26.24 -12.75 -6.61
CA GLY A 719 26.44 -13.40 -7.89
C GLY A 719 25.20 -14.12 -8.44
N LYS A 720 24.01 -13.86 -7.89
CA LYS A 720 22.75 -14.50 -8.32
C LYS A 720 22.05 -13.68 -9.40
N THR A 721 22.00 -14.24 -10.61
CA THR A 721 21.30 -13.71 -11.78
C THR A 721 19.79 -13.90 -11.67
N GLY A 722 18.98 -12.97 -12.20
CA GLY A 722 17.51 -13.07 -12.17
C GLY A 722 16.86 -12.43 -10.96
N ALA A 723 17.60 -11.55 -10.25
CA ALA A 723 17.11 -10.84 -9.09
C ALA A 723 16.04 -9.81 -9.44
N PHE A 724 14.97 -9.75 -8.65
CA PHE A 724 13.88 -8.80 -8.86
C PHE A 724 14.36 -7.39 -8.53
N PHE A 725 14.53 -6.60 -9.57
CA PHE A 725 15.13 -5.27 -9.52
C PHE A 725 14.20 -4.24 -10.14
N MET A 726 13.96 -3.16 -9.41
CA MET A 726 13.18 -2.02 -9.90
C MET A 726 14.14 -0.90 -10.28
N LYS A 727 14.38 -0.70 -11.57
CA LYS A 727 15.31 0.34 -12.06
C LYS A 727 14.88 1.75 -11.67
N TYR A 728 13.59 2.04 -11.78
CA TYR A 728 13.00 3.36 -11.51
C TYR A 728 12.13 3.34 -10.24
N PRO A 729 11.92 4.49 -9.58
CA PRO A 729 10.95 4.63 -8.48
C PRO A 729 9.58 4.20 -8.99
N THR A 730 9.14 3.02 -8.55
CA THR A 730 7.92 2.39 -9.03
C THR A 730 6.87 2.49 -7.95
N TYR A 731 5.71 3.05 -8.29
CA TYR A 731 4.57 3.11 -7.38
C TYR A 731 4.09 1.70 -7.05
N ILE A 732 3.93 1.42 -5.76
CA ILE A 732 3.42 0.16 -5.26
C ILE A 732 1.97 0.38 -4.80
N GLY A 733 1.02 -0.13 -5.58
CA GLY A 733 -0.41 -0.01 -5.27
C GLY A 733 -0.79 -0.70 -3.96
N GLY A 734 -1.89 -0.24 -3.34
CA GLY A 734 -2.40 -0.80 -2.08
C GLY A 734 -1.84 -0.17 -0.80
N PHE A 735 -0.97 0.85 -0.93
CA PHE A 735 -0.26 1.49 0.18
C PHE A 735 -0.62 2.97 0.39
N ASN A 736 -1.81 3.42 -0.05
CA ASN A 736 -2.27 4.82 0.02
C ASN A 736 -2.77 5.22 1.42
N TYR A 737 -2.01 4.91 2.47
CA TYR A 737 -2.36 5.14 3.87
C TYR A 737 -1.22 5.88 4.58
N GLU A 738 -1.46 6.53 5.72
CA GLU A 738 -0.36 7.04 6.53
C GLU A 738 0.34 5.88 7.24
N PHE A 739 1.65 5.68 6.99
CA PHE A 739 2.40 4.56 7.58
C PHE A 739 3.65 4.91 8.37
N ILE A 740 4.06 3.93 9.19
CA ILE A 740 5.33 3.86 9.92
C ILE A 740 6.11 2.67 9.40
N PHE A 741 7.38 2.91 9.05
CA PHE A 741 8.33 1.83 8.77
C PHE A 741 8.78 1.21 10.09
N LYS A 742 8.57 -0.09 10.23
CA LYS A 742 9.04 -0.89 11.37
C LYS A 742 10.36 -1.58 11.06
#